data_AF-A0A8B8F0C8-F1
#
_entry.id   AF-A0A8B8F0C8-F1
#
_cell.length_a   1.000
_cell.length_b   1.000
_cell.length_c   1.000
_cell.angle_alpha   90.00
_cell.angle_beta   90.00
_cell.angle_gamma   90.00
#
_symmetry.space_group_name_H-M   'P 1'
#
loop_
_entity.id
_entity.type
_entity.pdbx_description
1 polymer ?
#
loop_
_entity_poly.entity_id
_entity_poly.type
_entity_poly.pdbx_seq_one_letter_code
_entity_poly.pdbx_strand_id
1 'polypeptide(L)'
;MLATACLVISVCFVFTEAQVQPNKVSLEKISTLYIPSKYNSHDYPEFKLGKQAAEQLAYDPAQRILYVTGEERLNVVDLSKPTDPIMLYRKEFNKMDPTDVEYCGNHVFVSLVNDEKPEEGKVLVFRKYNRRHNTMPIVLDVTVGPSPNMLLPTTNCQKVLVALEGEPFARGGDLIDPEGAIGILKFPYNYISDTTYSYKILDFRNFNDKFPILARSGVRHVYKGNGNTLAQDLEPEHITYSADEKKAYVSLQENNAIAEIDMVTETISEIRGLGFKDWKQYKLDPSDSDGGINIYPYPIYGIYQPDSIRTVTVGGREYIVTADEGDSKDYSGLKLTNPGFNENKRVNQITLANNSEVLQWARKKKIPNIQHDALLGRLYISSEDGRLRDGTYDKLYTFGGRGFSVLRSDTMERIYDSGSSFEDSHALRYPKLFNSYPKSSANITDTFDTRSDSKGPETESIAIAYDAARVIVFLGSERPGSISIYSFNNDMTGGTLESVYSGANTILGTWGDAFAAGMLTNMDPDDIKYLAPFQSPTGQPLLVVAGSDTGTVSLFHVLGLNDRLQQNPFKAHPLKNQTQQTPKTTLQMLSKETVLSTPSVTTKSTTAIPISTTRTTGAATGATTSRRPIFVGRPRDLPKETKRTKQSKRRKQKQEKKQKQDQGLNQAKEQINQTKGQNQAKEQIKK
;
A
#
# COMPACT_ATOMS: atom_id res chain seq x y z
N MET A 1 37.20 20.64 -79.28
CA MET A 1 36.18 19.66 -78.82
C MET A 1 36.18 19.67 -77.30
N LEU A 2 35.02 19.51 -76.66
CA LEU A 2 34.92 19.46 -75.19
C LEU A 2 35.26 18.05 -74.67
N ALA A 3 35.80 17.97 -73.46
CA ALA A 3 35.76 16.77 -72.64
C ALA A 3 34.59 16.88 -71.65
N THR A 4 33.73 15.86 -71.59
CA THR A 4 32.52 15.89 -70.77
C THR A 4 32.80 15.32 -69.38
N ALA A 5 32.72 16.16 -68.34
CA ALA A 5 32.80 15.72 -66.95
C ALA A 5 31.40 15.35 -66.42
N CYS A 6 31.14 14.05 -66.23
CA CYS A 6 29.90 13.59 -65.59
C CYS A 6 29.97 13.76 -64.06
N LEU A 7 29.34 14.81 -63.55
CA LEU A 7 29.16 15.02 -62.11
C LEU A 7 28.06 14.08 -61.57
N VAL A 8 28.44 13.02 -60.87
CA VAL A 8 27.48 12.12 -60.19
C VAL A 8 27.04 12.76 -58.88
N ILE A 9 25.89 13.45 -58.91
CA ILE A 9 25.27 14.01 -57.70
C ILE A 9 24.57 12.89 -56.95
N SER A 10 25.21 12.38 -55.89
CA SER A 10 24.57 11.46 -54.94
C SER A 10 23.58 12.23 -54.06
N VAL A 11 22.30 12.24 -54.45
CA VAL A 11 21.23 12.87 -53.67
C VAL A 11 20.94 12.02 -52.44
N CYS A 12 21.62 12.34 -51.33
CA CYS A 12 21.24 11.85 -50.01
C CYS A 12 19.88 12.43 -49.62
N PHE A 13 18.82 11.65 -49.83
CA PHE A 13 17.50 11.92 -49.24
C PHE A 13 17.61 11.79 -47.72
N VAL A 14 17.93 12.89 -47.05
CA VAL A 14 17.73 13.03 -45.60
C VAL A 14 16.22 13.04 -45.38
N PHE A 15 15.67 11.87 -45.07
CA PHE A 15 14.32 11.78 -44.52
C PHE A 15 14.33 12.40 -43.13
N THR A 16 14.14 13.73 -43.07
CA THR A 16 13.65 14.40 -41.88
C THR A 16 12.21 13.93 -41.68
N GLU A 17 12.02 12.77 -41.04
CA GLU A 17 10.77 12.49 -40.37
C GLU A 17 10.52 13.67 -39.43
N ALA A 18 9.45 14.43 -39.69
CA ALA A 18 9.00 15.44 -38.76
C ALA A 18 8.60 14.69 -37.48
N GLN A 19 9.45 14.77 -36.47
CA GLN A 19 9.20 14.21 -35.14
C GLN A 19 7.97 14.93 -34.56
N VAL A 20 6.78 14.39 -34.87
CA VAL A 20 5.52 14.81 -34.27
C VAL A 20 5.67 14.58 -32.78
N GLN A 21 5.81 15.67 -32.02
CA GLN A 21 5.87 15.62 -30.58
C GLN A 21 4.66 14.82 -30.09
N PRO A 22 4.86 13.73 -29.33
CA PRO A 22 3.76 12.85 -28.95
C PRO A 22 2.75 13.65 -28.13
N ASN A 23 1.47 13.34 -28.30
CA ASN A 23 0.41 14.08 -27.62
C ASN A 23 0.61 14.01 -26.11
N LYS A 24 0.36 15.16 -25.46
CA LYS A 24 0.51 15.32 -24.02
C LYS A 24 -0.49 14.41 -23.31
N VAL A 25 -0.05 13.68 -22.29
CA VAL A 25 -0.92 12.72 -21.59
C VAL A 25 -1.74 13.43 -20.51
N SER A 26 -3.06 13.26 -20.53
CA SER A 26 -3.99 13.92 -19.61
C SER A 26 -5.24 13.10 -19.32
N LEU A 27 -5.87 13.35 -18.17
CA LEU A 27 -7.14 12.73 -17.79
C LEU A 27 -8.34 13.56 -18.24
N GLU A 28 -9.35 12.91 -18.81
CA GLU A 28 -10.71 13.44 -18.99
C GLU A 28 -11.66 12.66 -18.08
N LYS A 29 -12.39 13.36 -17.20
CA LYS A 29 -13.22 12.73 -16.18
C LYS A 29 -14.55 12.23 -16.76
N ILE A 30 -14.83 10.93 -16.55
CA ILE A 30 -16.05 10.25 -17.02
C ILE A 30 -17.15 10.34 -15.96
N SER A 31 -16.84 9.93 -14.72
CA SER A 31 -17.79 9.89 -13.61
C SER A 31 -17.08 9.78 -12.26
N THR A 32 -17.86 9.80 -11.18
CA THR A 32 -17.41 9.34 -9.86
C THR A 32 -18.55 8.62 -9.17
N LEU A 33 -18.23 7.47 -8.57
CA LEU A 33 -19.07 6.77 -7.63
C LEU A 33 -18.63 7.13 -6.21
N TYR A 34 -19.57 7.49 -5.34
CA TYR A 34 -19.32 7.56 -3.90
C TYR A 34 -19.63 6.19 -3.29
N ILE A 35 -18.71 5.67 -2.48
CA ILE A 35 -18.88 4.43 -1.72
C ILE A 35 -19.36 4.80 -0.30
N PRO A 36 -20.40 4.15 0.24
CA PRO A 36 -20.93 4.50 1.55
C PRO A 36 -20.01 4.06 2.69
N SER A 37 -19.50 5.01 3.47
CA SER A 37 -18.77 4.74 4.72
C SER A 37 -19.58 3.90 5.71
N LYS A 38 -20.91 4.02 5.69
CA LYS A 38 -21.81 3.17 6.47
C LYS A 38 -23.22 3.14 5.90
N TYR A 39 -24.02 2.22 6.43
CA TYR A 39 -25.46 2.14 6.21
C TYR A 39 -26.19 2.31 7.54
N ASN A 40 -27.34 2.97 7.54
CA ASN A 40 -28.15 3.13 8.75
C ASN A 40 -29.15 1.98 8.96
N SER A 41 -29.96 2.06 10.03
CA SER A 41 -30.89 0.98 10.43
C SER A 41 -32.01 0.66 9.43
N HIS A 42 -32.09 1.38 8.32
CA HIS A 42 -33.03 1.14 7.22
C HIS A 42 -32.32 0.80 5.89
N ASP A 43 -31.02 0.48 5.96
CA ASP A 43 -30.13 0.19 4.84
C ASP A 43 -29.87 1.35 3.85
N TYR A 44 -30.17 2.58 4.24
CA TYR A 44 -29.79 3.74 3.42
C TYR A 44 -28.29 4.03 3.59
N PRO A 45 -27.58 4.33 2.49
CA PRO A 45 -26.16 4.68 2.51
C PRO A 45 -25.93 6.06 3.14
N GLU A 46 -24.82 6.21 3.85
CA GLU A 46 -24.35 7.47 4.41
C GLU A 46 -22.88 7.71 4.02
N PHE A 47 -22.62 8.89 3.45
CA PHE A 47 -21.34 9.32 2.92
C PHE A 47 -20.73 10.39 3.82
N LYS A 48 -19.41 10.38 4.00
CA LYS A 48 -18.69 11.34 4.84
C LYS A 48 -17.22 11.42 4.41
N LEU A 49 -16.66 12.64 4.45
CA LEU A 49 -15.24 12.93 4.29
C LEU A 49 -14.41 12.46 5.51
N GLY A 50 -13.14 12.12 5.30
CA GLY A 50 -12.24 11.56 6.31
C GLY A 50 -12.74 10.21 6.79
N LYS A 51 -13.04 9.30 5.85
CA LYS A 51 -13.63 8.00 6.18
C LYS A 51 -13.14 6.74 5.46
N GLN A 52 -12.22 6.76 4.49
CA GLN A 52 -11.57 5.52 4.01
C GLN A 52 -12.58 4.47 3.49
N ALA A 53 -13.59 4.91 2.75
CA ALA A 53 -14.65 4.03 2.25
C ALA A 53 -14.34 3.43 0.86
N ALA A 54 -13.20 3.80 0.26
CA ALA A 54 -12.72 3.34 -1.03
C ALA A 54 -11.20 3.47 -1.04
N GLU A 55 -10.52 2.39 -0.69
CA GLU A 55 -9.08 2.28 -0.49
C GLU A 55 -8.47 1.49 -1.67
N GLN A 56 -8.36 0.16 -1.57
CA GLN A 56 -7.83 -0.69 -2.66
C GLN A 56 -8.88 -1.20 -3.66
N LEU A 57 -8.44 -1.51 -4.90
CA LEU A 57 -9.28 -1.91 -6.03
C LEU A 57 -8.83 -3.22 -6.70
N ALA A 58 -9.77 -4.01 -7.22
CA ALA A 58 -9.49 -5.08 -8.21
C ALA A 58 -10.48 -5.08 -9.36
N TYR A 59 -10.07 -5.50 -10.56
CA TYR A 59 -10.93 -5.47 -11.75
C TYR A 59 -10.98 -6.80 -12.52
N ASP A 60 -12.19 -7.35 -12.71
CA ASP A 60 -12.46 -8.41 -13.67
C ASP A 60 -12.92 -7.82 -15.02
N PRO A 61 -12.04 -7.71 -16.04
CA PRO A 61 -12.41 -7.20 -17.36
C PRO A 61 -13.39 -8.13 -18.12
N ALA A 62 -13.43 -9.43 -17.80
CA ALA A 62 -14.33 -10.37 -18.47
C ALA A 62 -15.79 -10.25 -18.00
N GLN A 63 -16.01 -9.80 -16.76
CA GLN A 63 -17.36 -9.48 -16.24
C GLN A 63 -17.64 -7.97 -16.15
N ARG A 64 -16.63 -7.12 -16.39
CA ARG A 64 -16.62 -5.67 -16.18
C ARG A 64 -17.03 -5.30 -14.75
N ILE A 65 -16.52 -6.06 -13.78
CA ILE A 65 -16.77 -5.88 -12.35
C ILE A 65 -15.53 -5.27 -11.70
N LEU A 66 -15.74 -4.19 -10.95
CA LEU A 66 -14.76 -3.64 -10.02
C LEU A 66 -15.09 -4.11 -8.60
N TYR A 67 -14.07 -4.47 -7.85
CA TYR A 67 -14.08 -4.75 -6.42
C TYR A 67 -13.39 -3.59 -5.71
N VAL A 68 -13.94 -3.14 -4.58
CA VAL A 68 -13.47 -1.95 -3.84
C VAL A 68 -13.52 -2.24 -2.35
N THR A 69 -12.40 -2.09 -1.62
CA THR A 69 -12.36 -2.23 -0.17
C THR A 69 -12.40 -0.89 0.58
N GLY A 70 -12.71 -0.95 1.88
CA GLY A 70 -12.74 0.18 2.81
C GLY A 70 -13.88 0.11 3.84
N GLU A 71 -13.67 0.68 5.04
CA GLU A 71 -14.55 0.62 6.24
C GLU A 71 -15.26 -0.74 6.43
N GLU A 72 -14.59 -1.74 6.98
CA GLU A 72 -15.08 -3.11 7.22
C GLU A 72 -15.71 -3.82 5.99
N ARG A 73 -15.55 -3.33 4.75
CA ARG A 73 -16.35 -3.80 3.59
C ARG A 73 -15.57 -4.06 2.31
N LEU A 74 -16.06 -5.07 1.58
CA LEU A 74 -15.81 -5.31 0.16
C LEU A 74 -17.08 -4.93 -0.62
N ASN A 75 -16.97 -4.00 -1.54
CA ASN A 75 -18.04 -3.55 -2.43
C ASN A 75 -17.80 -4.07 -3.85
N VAL A 76 -18.88 -4.32 -4.59
CA VAL A 76 -18.86 -4.86 -5.96
C VAL A 76 -19.64 -3.94 -6.88
N VAL A 77 -18.97 -3.41 -7.91
CA VAL A 77 -19.46 -2.35 -8.79
C VAL A 77 -19.48 -2.82 -10.24
N ASP A 78 -20.57 -2.53 -10.95
CA ASP A 78 -20.68 -2.72 -12.40
C ASP A 78 -20.03 -1.56 -13.16
N LEU A 79 -18.96 -1.83 -13.91
CA LEU A 79 -18.34 -0.89 -14.84
C LEU A 79 -18.73 -1.16 -16.31
N SER A 80 -19.81 -1.91 -16.57
CA SER A 80 -20.30 -2.12 -17.94
C SER A 80 -20.69 -0.83 -18.67
N LYS A 81 -21.02 0.23 -17.91
CA LYS A 81 -21.27 1.59 -18.37
C LYS A 81 -20.50 2.59 -17.47
N PRO A 82 -19.26 2.97 -17.80
CA PRO A 82 -18.42 3.83 -16.94
C PRO A 82 -18.96 5.24 -16.67
N THR A 83 -19.92 5.72 -17.47
CA THR A 83 -20.63 6.99 -17.21
C THR A 83 -21.68 6.92 -16.11
N ASP A 84 -21.98 5.71 -15.62
CA ASP A 84 -23.06 5.43 -14.66
C ASP A 84 -22.76 4.08 -13.95
N PRO A 85 -21.70 4.02 -13.12
CA PRO A 85 -21.29 2.80 -12.42
C PRO A 85 -22.24 2.47 -11.26
N ILE A 86 -22.58 1.18 -11.09
CA ILE A 86 -23.65 0.74 -10.17
C ILE A 86 -23.13 -0.26 -9.14
N MET A 87 -23.28 0.01 -7.84
CA MET A 87 -23.06 -0.99 -6.79
C MET A 87 -24.09 -2.14 -6.90
N LEU A 88 -23.60 -3.37 -7.04
CA LEU A 88 -24.44 -4.58 -7.18
C LEU A 88 -24.55 -5.39 -5.88
N TYR A 89 -23.47 -5.44 -5.11
CA TYR A 89 -23.30 -6.29 -3.93
C TYR A 89 -22.29 -5.65 -2.96
N ARG A 90 -22.40 -5.99 -1.69
CA ARG A 90 -21.42 -5.67 -0.65
C ARG A 90 -21.31 -6.80 0.37
N LYS A 91 -20.12 -6.98 0.93
CA LYS A 91 -19.78 -7.94 1.98
C LYS A 91 -19.12 -7.18 3.12
N GLU A 92 -19.73 -7.23 4.31
CA GLU A 92 -19.23 -6.61 5.53
C GLU A 92 -18.50 -7.64 6.41
N PHE A 93 -17.41 -7.25 7.06
CA PHE A 93 -16.44 -8.16 7.67
C PHE A 93 -16.55 -8.27 9.20
N ASN A 94 -17.10 -7.26 9.90
CA ASN A 94 -17.45 -7.30 11.33
C ASN A 94 -16.22 -7.45 12.26
N LYS A 95 -15.55 -6.33 12.59
CA LYS A 95 -14.28 -6.26 13.34
C LYS A 95 -13.08 -6.88 12.61
N MET A 96 -13.05 -6.67 11.31
CA MET A 96 -11.93 -7.00 10.43
C MET A 96 -11.94 -5.99 9.29
N ASP A 97 -10.95 -5.11 9.22
CA ASP A 97 -10.84 -4.13 8.15
C ASP A 97 -10.09 -4.72 6.94
N PRO A 98 -10.64 -4.59 5.71
CA PRO A 98 -10.03 -5.12 4.50
C PRO A 98 -9.04 -4.14 3.87
N THR A 99 -7.77 -4.43 4.07
CA THR A 99 -6.62 -3.65 3.56
C THR A 99 -6.52 -3.70 2.05
N ASP A 100 -6.43 -4.89 1.44
CA ASP A 100 -6.24 -5.05 0.00
C ASP A 100 -7.18 -6.10 -0.63
N VAL A 101 -7.41 -5.96 -1.94
CA VAL A 101 -8.23 -6.83 -2.77
C VAL A 101 -7.58 -7.05 -4.13
N GLU A 102 -7.45 -8.30 -4.57
CA GLU A 102 -6.92 -8.64 -5.90
C GLU A 102 -7.72 -9.72 -6.64
N TYR A 103 -7.65 -9.69 -7.97
CA TYR A 103 -8.42 -10.56 -8.86
C TYR A 103 -7.52 -11.51 -9.67
N CYS A 104 -7.77 -12.83 -9.58
CA CYS A 104 -7.09 -13.80 -10.42
C CYS A 104 -8.04 -14.92 -10.92
N GLY A 105 -8.21 -14.99 -12.24
CA GLY A 105 -8.90 -16.07 -12.96
C GLY A 105 -10.39 -16.21 -12.66
N ASN A 106 -10.74 -16.97 -11.61
CA ASN A 106 -12.11 -17.20 -11.16
C ASN A 106 -12.33 -16.80 -9.69
N HIS A 107 -11.35 -16.10 -9.10
CA HIS A 107 -11.28 -15.83 -7.68
C HIS A 107 -10.93 -14.37 -7.40
N VAL A 108 -11.31 -13.93 -6.20
CA VAL A 108 -10.92 -12.64 -5.63
C VAL A 108 -10.32 -12.93 -4.26
N PHE A 109 -9.19 -12.32 -3.96
CA PHE A 109 -8.45 -12.43 -2.70
C PHE A 109 -8.67 -11.13 -1.93
N VAL A 110 -8.80 -11.22 -0.60
CA VAL A 110 -8.96 -10.07 0.29
C VAL A 110 -8.12 -10.30 1.54
N SER A 111 -7.18 -9.41 1.84
CA SER A 111 -6.50 -9.36 3.14
C SER A 111 -7.41 -8.69 4.18
N LEU A 112 -7.25 -9.06 5.45
CA LEU A 112 -8.05 -8.56 6.57
C LEU A 112 -7.16 -8.41 7.80
N VAL A 113 -7.07 -7.18 8.31
CA VAL A 113 -6.61 -6.93 9.69
C VAL A 113 -7.70 -7.40 10.67
N ASN A 114 -7.35 -7.60 11.93
CA ASN A 114 -8.23 -8.16 12.96
C ASN A 114 -8.14 -7.33 14.24
N ASP A 115 -9.02 -6.35 14.39
CA ASP A 115 -8.95 -5.31 15.42
C ASP A 115 -9.23 -5.81 16.86
N GLU A 116 -9.71 -7.05 17.06
CA GLU A 116 -9.71 -7.71 18.38
C GLU A 116 -8.43 -8.54 18.67
N LYS A 117 -7.68 -8.92 17.63
CA LYS A 117 -6.44 -9.70 17.71
C LYS A 117 -5.56 -9.43 16.49
N PRO A 118 -4.73 -8.36 16.48
CA PRO A 118 -3.98 -7.99 15.29
C PRO A 118 -3.07 -9.11 14.77
N GLU A 119 -2.57 -10.01 15.64
CA GLU A 119 -1.74 -11.16 15.26
C GLU A 119 -2.49 -12.31 14.54
N GLU A 120 -3.83 -12.29 14.53
CA GLU A 120 -4.69 -13.27 13.84
C GLU A 120 -5.36 -12.65 12.59
N GLY A 121 -4.62 -11.81 11.84
CA GLY A 121 -5.01 -11.31 10.52
C GLY A 121 -5.17 -12.43 9.49
N LYS A 122 -5.93 -12.16 8.42
CA LYS A 122 -6.43 -13.18 7.48
C LYS A 122 -6.23 -12.85 6.01
N VAL A 123 -6.33 -13.89 5.19
CA VAL A 123 -6.72 -13.79 3.78
C VAL A 123 -7.97 -14.64 3.55
N LEU A 124 -8.99 -14.03 2.95
CA LEU A 124 -10.16 -14.73 2.40
C LEU A 124 -10.03 -14.85 0.89
N VAL A 125 -10.41 -16.00 0.35
CA VAL A 125 -10.53 -16.18 -1.11
C VAL A 125 -11.99 -16.48 -1.45
N PHE A 126 -12.52 -15.72 -2.40
CA PHE A 126 -13.89 -15.84 -2.89
C PHE A 126 -13.91 -16.45 -4.30
N ARG A 127 -15.03 -17.05 -4.71
CA ARG A 127 -15.38 -17.10 -6.14
C ARG A 127 -15.76 -15.69 -6.57
N LYS A 128 -15.35 -15.30 -7.77
CA LYS A 128 -15.74 -14.00 -8.35
C LYS A 128 -17.27 -13.86 -8.46
N TYR A 129 -17.73 -12.62 -8.44
CA TYR A 129 -19.14 -12.29 -8.24
C TYR A 129 -20.09 -12.95 -9.26
N ASN A 130 -21.22 -13.46 -8.76
CA ASN A 130 -22.23 -14.11 -9.58
C ASN A 130 -23.47 -13.23 -9.75
N ARG A 131 -23.49 -12.43 -10.84
CA ARG A 131 -24.61 -11.57 -11.27
C ARG A 131 -25.99 -12.26 -11.28
N ARG A 132 -26.07 -13.57 -11.57
CA ARG A 132 -27.35 -14.31 -11.64
C ARG A 132 -27.96 -14.59 -10.25
N HIS A 133 -27.10 -14.74 -9.24
CA HIS A 133 -27.51 -15.16 -7.90
C HIS A 133 -27.28 -14.07 -6.83
N ASN A 134 -26.69 -12.93 -7.20
CA ASN A 134 -26.23 -11.86 -6.30
C ASN A 134 -25.41 -12.40 -5.11
N THR A 135 -24.38 -13.20 -5.41
CA THR A 135 -23.55 -13.89 -4.41
C THR A 135 -22.08 -13.85 -4.77
N MET A 136 -21.25 -13.83 -3.72
CA MET A 136 -19.79 -13.98 -3.79
C MET A 136 -19.36 -15.01 -2.73
N PRO A 137 -19.43 -16.33 -3.05
CA PRO A 137 -19.13 -17.38 -2.08
C PRO A 137 -17.65 -17.42 -1.66
N ILE A 138 -17.39 -17.56 -0.36
CA ILE A 138 -16.05 -17.88 0.17
C ILE A 138 -15.65 -19.29 -0.29
N VAL A 139 -14.40 -19.44 -0.70
CA VAL A 139 -13.72 -20.69 -1.11
C VAL A 139 -12.68 -21.11 -0.07
N LEU A 140 -12.05 -20.14 0.60
CA LEU A 140 -10.98 -20.36 1.57
C LEU A 140 -10.94 -19.22 2.59
N ASP A 141 -10.58 -19.55 3.83
CA ASP A 141 -10.32 -18.64 4.95
C ASP A 141 -9.02 -19.10 5.62
N VAL A 142 -7.99 -18.25 5.65
CA VAL A 142 -6.67 -18.56 6.24
C VAL A 142 -6.25 -17.44 7.18
N THR A 143 -5.86 -17.76 8.41
CA THR A 143 -5.07 -16.86 9.27
C THR A 143 -3.63 -16.85 8.78
N VAL A 144 -3.11 -15.67 8.45
CA VAL A 144 -1.78 -15.49 7.82
C VAL A 144 -0.73 -14.94 8.79
N GLY A 145 -1.09 -13.98 9.65
CA GLY A 145 -0.16 -13.35 10.59
C GLY A 145 -0.62 -11.95 11.02
N PRO A 146 0.28 -11.13 11.61
CA PRO A 146 -0.01 -9.76 12.00
C PRO A 146 -0.17 -8.84 10.78
N SER A 147 -0.94 -7.75 10.94
CA SER A 147 -1.22 -6.68 9.96
C SER A 147 -0.96 -7.06 8.49
N PRO A 148 -1.80 -7.94 7.89
CA PRO A 148 -1.70 -8.24 6.48
C PRO A 148 -2.17 -7.02 5.67
N ASN A 149 -1.24 -6.23 5.13
CA ASN A 149 -1.58 -5.11 4.26
C ASN A 149 -1.84 -5.60 2.83
N MET A 150 -0.87 -5.46 1.91
CA MET A 150 -1.05 -5.87 0.52
C MET A 150 -0.99 -7.40 0.33
N LEU A 151 -1.70 -7.91 -0.67
CA LEU A 151 -1.47 -9.22 -1.28
C LEU A 151 -1.30 -9.12 -2.80
N LEU A 152 -0.59 -10.07 -3.41
CA LEU A 152 -0.40 -10.05 -4.87
C LEU A 152 -0.41 -11.45 -5.47
N PRO A 153 -1.43 -11.82 -6.27
CA PRO A 153 -1.44 -13.09 -6.99
C PRO A 153 -0.48 -13.05 -8.18
N THR A 154 0.29 -14.12 -8.34
CA THR A 154 0.98 -14.40 -9.62
C THR A 154 -0.05 -14.55 -10.75
N THR A 155 0.34 -14.18 -11.97
CA THR A 155 -0.48 -14.18 -13.21
C THR A 155 -1.16 -15.53 -13.50
N ASN A 156 -0.59 -16.62 -13.00
CA ASN A 156 -1.09 -17.98 -13.15
C ASN A 156 -1.93 -18.49 -11.94
N CYS A 157 -2.15 -17.63 -10.95
CA CYS A 157 -2.89 -17.85 -9.69
C CYS A 157 -2.38 -18.98 -8.77
N GLN A 158 -1.19 -19.57 -9.02
CA GLN A 158 -0.67 -20.66 -8.17
C GLN A 158 0.10 -20.19 -6.94
N LYS A 159 0.62 -18.96 -6.94
CA LYS A 159 1.20 -18.32 -5.75
C LYS A 159 0.53 -16.98 -5.50
N VAL A 160 0.32 -16.64 -4.24
CA VAL A 160 -0.08 -15.32 -3.77
C VAL A 160 0.87 -14.93 -2.64
N LEU A 161 1.58 -13.82 -2.81
CA LEU A 161 2.32 -13.19 -1.71
C LEU A 161 1.36 -12.37 -0.85
N VAL A 162 1.67 -12.25 0.44
CA VAL A 162 0.98 -11.40 1.41
C VAL A 162 2.06 -10.67 2.20
N ALA A 163 1.99 -9.35 2.24
CA ALA A 163 2.82 -8.51 3.08
C ALA A 163 2.20 -8.52 4.48
N LEU A 164 2.99 -8.85 5.50
CA LEU A 164 2.57 -8.88 6.91
C LEU A 164 3.43 -7.86 7.64
N GLU A 165 2.94 -6.64 7.81
CA GLU A 165 3.72 -5.51 8.35
C GLU A 165 4.26 -5.84 9.74
N GLY A 166 3.39 -6.33 10.62
CA GLY A 166 3.76 -6.53 12.02
C GLY A 166 3.65 -5.26 12.88
N GLU A 167 2.83 -4.29 12.48
CA GLU A 167 2.58 -3.07 13.27
C GLU A 167 2.43 -3.34 14.78
N PRO A 168 3.16 -2.60 15.64
CA PRO A 168 2.99 -2.71 17.08
C PRO A 168 1.65 -2.18 17.59
N PHE A 169 1.05 -2.90 18.54
CA PHE A 169 -0.27 -2.62 19.11
C PHE A 169 -0.29 -2.66 20.64
N ALA A 170 -1.25 -1.95 21.25
CA ALA A 170 -1.41 -1.93 22.71
C ALA A 170 -2.27 -3.10 23.21
N ARG A 171 -1.73 -3.91 24.13
CA ARG A 171 -2.45 -4.99 24.82
C ARG A 171 -2.37 -4.83 26.33
N GLY A 172 -3.51 -4.53 26.97
CA GLY A 172 -3.59 -4.39 28.43
C GLY A 172 -2.84 -3.19 29.04
N GLY A 173 -2.17 -2.37 28.21
CA GLY A 173 -1.26 -1.31 28.61
C GLY A 173 0.20 -1.56 28.21
N ASP A 174 0.52 -2.75 27.71
CA ASP A 174 1.84 -3.11 27.18
C ASP A 174 1.89 -2.91 25.66
N LEU A 175 3.09 -2.64 25.13
CA LEU A 175 3.36 -2.64 23.69
C LEU A 175 3.65 -4.07 23.25
N ILE A 176 2.87 -4.60 22.31
CA ILE A 176 3.15 -5.86 21.63
C ILE A 176 3.61 -5.50 20.21
N ASP A 177 4.72 -6.10 19.83
CA ASP A 177 5.60 -5.65 18.75
C ASP A 177 6.03 -6.91 18.00
N PRO A 178 5.17 -7.44 17.10
CA PRO A 178 5.39 -8.72 16.44
C PRO A 178 6.44 -8.62 15.33
N GLU A 179 6.87 -9.77 14.79
CA GLU A 179 7.78 -9.78 13.64
C GLU A 179 7.00 -9.60 12.33
N GLY A 180 7.42 -8.63 11.51
CA GLY A 180 6.99 -8.50 10.12
C GLY A 180 7.49 -9.68 9.27
N ALA A 181 6.76 -10.00 8.20
CA ALA A 181 7.03 -11.19 7.39
C ALA A 181 6.40 -11.15 5.99
N ILE A 182 6.80 -12.09 5.12
CA ILE A 182 6.13 -12.34 3.84
C ILE A 182 5.41 -13.69 3.88
N GLY A 183 4.09 -13.67 3.76
CA GLY A 183 3.27 -14.86 3.56
C GLY A 183 3.31 -15.34 2.11
N ILE A 184 3.29 -16.66 1.90
CA ILE A 184 3.13 -17.29 0.58
C ILE A 184 2.02 -18.34 0.66
N LEU A 185 0.87 -18.02 0.08
CA LEU A 185 -0.18 -19.00 -0.22
C LEU A 185 0.14 -19.67 -1.57
N LYS A 186 0.00 -20.99 -1.64
CA LYS A 186 0.28 -21.78 -2.85
C LYS A 186 -0.83 -22.78 -3.16
N PHE A 187 -1.21 -22.84 -4.43
CA PHE A 187 -2.36 -23.59 -4.94
C PHE A 187 -1.95 -24.47 -6.14
N PRO A 188 -2.56 -25.66 -6.32
CA PRO A 188 -2.41 -26.41 -7.57
C PRO A 188 -2.93 -25.64 -8.79
N TYR A 189 -2.35 -25.91 -9.96
CA TYR A 189 -2.72 -25.25 -11.22
C TYR A 189 -4.24 -25.27 -11.49
N ASN A 190 -4.82 -24.08 -11.68
CA ASN A 190 -6.25 -23.83 -11.89
C ASN A 190 -7.20 -24.34 -10.78
N TYR A 191 -6.70 -24.74 -9.60
CA TYR A 191 -7.52 -25.32 -8.53
C TYR A 191 -7.25 -24.67 -7.17
N ILE A 192 -8.18 -23.82 -6.72
CA ILE A 192 -8.17 -23.19 -5.39
C ILE A 192 -9.37 -23.73 -4.59
N SER A 193 -9.09 -24.15 -3.36
CA SER A 193 -10.04 -24.80 -2.44
C SER A 193 -9.63 -24.63 -0.98
N ASP A 194 -10.58 -24.85 -0.07
CA ASP A 194 -10.42 -24.99 1.37
C ASP A 194 -9.49 -26.14 1.81
N THR A 195 -9.35 -27.15 0.95
CA THR A 195 -8.79 -28.47 1.28
C THR A 195 -7.47 -28.79 0.56
N THR A 196 -7.05 -27.98 -0.41
CA THR A 196 -5.81 -28.22 -1.18
C THR A 196 -5.08 -26.91 -1.47
N TYR A 197 -4.32 -26.46 -0.46
CA TYR A 197 -3.37 -25.36 -0.55
C TYR A 197 -2.20 -25.61 0.42
N SER A 198 -1.15 -24.79 0.35
CA SER A 198 -0.14 -24.69 1.41
C SER A 198 0.16 -23.25 1.73
N TYR A 199 0.41 -22.94 3.01
CA TYR A 199 0.89 -21.64 3.45
C TYR A 199 2.33 -21.74 3.99
N LYS A 200 3.15 -20.72 3.72
CA LYS A 200 4.53 -20.58 4.21
C LYS A 200 4.75 -19.13 4.63
N ILE A 201 5.46 -18.92 5.74
CA ILE A 201 5.95 -17.60 6.17
C ILE A 201 7.45 -17.51 5.84
N LEU A 202 7.90 -16.35 5.36
CA LEU A 202 9.30 -15.96 5.29
C LEU A 202 9.55 -14.85 6.32
N ASP A 203 10.44 -15.08 7.27
CA ASP A 203 10.78 -14.12 8.33
C ASP A 203 12.17 -13.48 8.16
N PHE A 204 12.33 -12.30 8.76
CA PHE A 204 13.57 -11.52 8.66
C PHE A 204 14.61 -11.85 9.74
N ARG A 205 14.43 -12.88 10.59
CA ARG A 205 15.36 -13.16 11.71
C ARG A 205 16.80 -13.39 11.25
N ASN A 206 16.97 -13.93 10.04
CA ASN A 206 18.26 -14.10 9.35
C ASN A 206 18.96 -12.76 8.97
N PHE A 207 18.37 -11.60 9.29
CA PHE A 207 18.93 -10.27 9.06
C PHE A 207 19.23 -9.50 10.34
N ASN A 208 18.83 -9.98 11.52
CA ASN A 208 19.07 -9.33 12.82
C ASN A 208 20.55 -8.96 13.03
N ASP A 209 21.47 -9.93 12.88
CA ASP A 209 22.92 -9.69 13.00
C ASP A 209 23.54 -8.93 11.81
N LYS A 210 22.78 -8.71 10.73
CA LYS A 210 23.27 -8.05 9.49
C LYS A 210 23.09 -6.53 9.51
N PHE A 211 22.37 -5.95 10.48
CA PHE A 211 22.14 -4.49 10.52
C PHE A 211 23.41 -3.63 10.34
N PRO A 212 24.58 -3.94 10.94
CA PRO A 212 25.82 -3.16 10.74
C PRO A 212 26.37 -3.14 9.30
N ILE A 213 25.82 -3.96 8.40
CA ILE A 213 26.08 -3.96 6.95
C ILE A 213 24.91 -3.26 6.24
N LEU A 214 23.67 -3.62 6.54
CA LEU A 214 22.46 -3.05 5.92
C LEU A 214 22.38 -1.52 6.07
N ALA A 215 22.71 -1.00 7.26
CA ALA A 215 22.78 0.44 7.54
C ALA A 215 23.73 1.21 6.60
N ARG A 216 24.73 0.56 6.01
CA ARG A 216 25.66 1.17 5.05
C ARG A 216 25.05 1.39 3.66
N SER A 217 23.94 0.70 3.36
CA SER A 217 23.10 0.95 2.18
C SER A 217 21.95 1.93 2.45
N GLY A 218 21.77 2.38 3.70
CA GLY A 218 20.69 3.28 4.09
C GLY A 218 19.42 2.60 4.60
N VAL A 219 19.47 1.29 4.91
CA VAL A 219 18.40 0.61 5.66
C VAL A 219 18.38 1.16 7.08
N ARG A 220 17.20 1.55 7.56
CA ARG A 220 16.98 2.09 8.90
C ARG A 220 16.54 0.96 9.83
N HIS A 221 17.07 0.99 11.05
CA HIS A 221 16.50 0.31 12.20
C HIS A 221 16.04 1.44 13.12
N VAL A 222 14.73 1.65 13.26
CA VAL A 222 14.16 2.86 13.85
C VAL A 222 13.90 2.63 15.34
N TYR A 223 12.87 1.87 15.69
CA TYR A 223 12.51 1.55 17.07
C TYR A 223 13.45 0.48 17.65
N LYS A 224 14.14 0.82 18.74
CA LYS A 224 15.08 -0.07 19.47
C LYS A 224 14.69 -0.24 20.94
N GLY A 225 13.46 0.16 21.29
CA GLY A 225 12.99 0.12 22.67
C GLY A 225 12.86 -1.32 23.17
N ASN A 226 13.06 -1.53 24.47
CA ASN A 226 12.95 -2.82 25.15
C ASN A 226 13.81 -3.98 24.58
N GLY A 227 14.74 -3.70 23.65
CA GLY A 227 15.51 -4.73 22.94
C GLY A 227 14.82 -5.29 21.69
N ASN A 228 13.92 -4.52 21.05
CA ASN A 228 13.38 -4.79 19.72
C ASN A 228 14.50 -5.21 18.74
N THR A 229 14.21 -6.21 17.91
CA THR A 229 15.12 -6.76 16.90
C THR A 229 14.75 -6.26 15.51
N LEU A 230 15.72 -6.22 14.59
CA LEU A 230 15.47 -5.73 13.21
C LEU A 230 14.27 -6.46 12.54
N ALA A 231 14.04 -7.74 12.84
CA ALA A 231 12.92 -8.51 12.31
C ALA A 231 11.53 -8.11 12.84
N GLN A 232 11.47 -7.24 13.85
CA GLN A 232 10.26 -6.60 14.36
C GLN A 232 10.13 -5.16 13.81
N ASP A 233 11.23 -4.40 13.81
CA ASP A 233 11.26 -3.04 13.23
C ASP A 233 11.06 -3.03 11.70
N LEU A 234 11.31 -4.14 11.00
CA LEU A 234 11.06 -4.32 9.56
C LEU A 234 9.56 -4.58 9.30
N GLU A 235 8.87 -3.56 8.80
CA GLU A 235 7.43 -3.60 8.43
C GLU A 235 7.30 -3.68 6.89
N PRO A 236 6.93 -4.84 6.29
CA PRO A 236 6.75 -4.98 4.84
C PRO A 236 5.30 -4.75 4.42
N GLU A 237 5.12 -3.91 3.40
CA GLU A 237 3.85 -3.22 3.10
C GLU A 237 3.38 -3.56 1.67
N HIS A 238 4.13 -3.15 0.63
CA HIS A 238 3.68 -3.18 -0.77
C HIS A 238 4.53 -4.07 -1.68
N ILE A 239 3.89 -4.83 -2.58
CA ILE A 239 4.51 -5.91 -3.36
C ILE A 239 4.49 -5.62 -4.86
N THR A 240 5.58 -6.00 -5.56
CA THR A 240 5.61 -6.08 -7.03
C THR A 240 6.46 -7.25 -7.54
N TYR A 241 6.07 -7.88 -8.66
CA TYR A 241 6.77 -9.01 -9.26
C TYR A 241 7.66 -8.60 -10.43
N SER A 242 8.88 -9.14 -10.49
CA SER A 242 9.66 -9.16 -11.73
C SER A 242 8.87 -9.76 -12.90
N ALA A 243 9.17 -9.33 -14.13
CA ALA A 243 8.40 -9.65 -15.33
C ALA A 243 8.37 -11.14 -15.72
N ASP A 244 9.16 -11.99 -15.07
CA ASP A 244 9.14 -13.45 -15.23
C ASP A 244 8.69 -14.24 -13.98
N GLU A 245 8.21 -13.52 -12.97
CA GLU A 245 7.71 -13.99 -11.66
C GLU A 245 8.72 -14.82 -10.83
N LYS A 246 10.02 -14.80 -11.15
CA LYS A 246 11.06 -15.47 -10.34
C LYS A 246 11.56 -14.65 -9.16
N LYS A 247 11.42 -13.32 -9.22
CA LYS A 247 11.62 -12.43 -8.08
C LYS A 247 10.33 -11.68 -7.73
N ALA A 248 10.16 -11.37 -6.46
CA ALA A 248 9.33 -10.26 -6.00
C ALA A 248 10.19 -9.23 -5.28
N TYR A 249 9.72 -7.98 -5.27
CA TYR A 249 10.25 -6.88 -4.49
C TYR A 249 9.15 -6.41 -3.54
N VAL A 250 9.53 -6.05 -2.31
CA VAL A 250 8.60 -5.57 -1.29
C VAL A 250 9.15 -4.29 -0.66
N SER A 251 8.32 -3.26 -0.49
CA SER A 251 8.68 -2.06 0.26
C SER A 251 8.86 -2.38 1.74
N LEU A 252 9.67 -1.55 2.39
CA LEU A 252 9.88 -1.50 3.84
C LEU A 252 9.95 0.00 4.17
N GLN A 253 8.79 0.64 4.29
CA GLN A 253 8.65 2.10 4.13
C GLN A 253 9.44 2.86 5.22
N GLU A 254 9.20 2.55 6.48
CA GLU A 254 9.85 3.13 7.67
C GLU A 254 11.34 2.82 7.64
N ASN A 255 11.69 1.63 7.17
CA ASN A 255 13.07 1.16 7.08
C ASN A 255 13.82 1.74 5.87
N ASN A 256 13.15 2.51 5.00
CA ASN A 256 13.71 3.14 3.80
C ASN A 256 14.45 2.12 2.91
N ALA A 257 13.82 0.97 2.67
CA ALA A 257 14.44 -0.18 2.02
C ALA A 257 13.48 -0.94 1.10
N ILE A 258 14.06 -1.81 0.27
CA ILE A 258 13.32 -2.82 -0.50
C ILE A 258 13.91 -4.19 -0.18
N ALA A 259 13.04 -5.16 0.15
CA ALA A 259 13.38 -6.57 0.24
C ALA A 259 13.28 -7.25 -1.13
N GLU A 260 14.22 -8.13 -1.44
CA GLU A 260 14.16 -9.00 -2.63
C GLU A 260 13.80 -10.43 -2.21
N ILE A 261 12.77 -11.01 -2.84
CA ILE A 261 12.29 -12.37 -2.60
C ILE A 261 12.59 -13.24 -3.81
N ASP A 262 13.33 -14.33 -3.62
CA ASP A 262 13.47 -15.39 -4.61
C ASP A 262 12.21 -16.28 -4.57
N MET A 263 11.42 -16.26 -5.63
CA MET A 263 10.16 -17.02 -5.76
C MET A 263 10.38 -18.48 -6.16
N VAL A 264 11.60 -18.88 -6.53
CA VAL A 264 12.00 -20.26 -6.87
C VAL A 264 12.46 -21.00 -5.61
N THR A 265 13.37 -20.42 -4.82
CA THR A 265 13.78 -20.99 -3.51
C THR A 265 12.81 -20.66 -2.38
N GLU A 266 11.93 -19.67 -2.57
CA GLU A 266 11.02 -19.12 -1.57
C GLU A 266 11.79 -18.60 -0.34
N THR A 267 12.69 -17.63 -0.54
CA THR A 267 13.47 -16.99 0.53
C THR A 267 13.57 -15.48 0.30
N ILE A 268 13.69 -14.72 1.39
CA ILE A 268 14.14 -13.32 1.34
C ILE A 268 15.66 -13.38 1.05
N SER A 269 16.07 -12.99 -0.15
CA SER A 269 17.46 -13.09 -0.62
C SER A 269 18.30 -11.93 -0.10
N GLU A 270 17.74 -10.71 -0.12
CA GLU A 270 18.46 -9.49 0.21
C GLU A 270 17.52 -8.39 0.74
N ILE A 271 18.09 -7.40 1.43
CA ILE A 271 17.43 -6.13 1.76
C ILE A 271 18.41 -5.03 1.35
N ARG A 272 17.97 -4.06 0.54
CA ARG A 272 18.78 -2.93 0.08
C ARG A 272 18.13 -1.62 0.50
N GLY A 273 18.90 -0.76 1.17
CA GLY A 273 18.47 0.59 1.53
C GLY A 273 18.45 1.54 0.33
N LEU A 274 17.64 2.60 0.43
CA LEU A 274 17.36 3.51 -0.69
C LEU A 274 18.23 4.78 -0.68
N GLY A 275 19.17 4.90 0.26
CA GLY A 275 19.93 6.13 0.50
C GLY A 275 19.03 7.28 0.98
N PHE A 276 19.46 8.53 0.77
CA PHE A 276 18.73 9.73 1.18
C PHE A 276 18.83 10.83 0.12
N LYS A 277 17.73 11.56 -0.10
CA LYS A 277 17.60 12.66 -1.06
C LYS A 277 18.32 13.91 -0.56
N ASP A 278 19.11 14.57 -1.39
CA ASP A 278 19.85 15.77 -1.00
C ASP A 278 19.07 17.05 -1.36
N TRP A 279 18.45 17.69 -0.36
CA TRP A 279 17.67 18.91 -0.55
C TRP A 279 18.52 20.18 -0.83
N LYS A 280 19.86 20.09 -0.91
CA LYS A 280 20.71 21.16 -1.48
C LYS A 280 20.73 21.13 -3.01
N GLN A 281 20.48 19.96 -3.60
CA GLN A 281 20.50 19.72 -5.04
C GLN A 281 19.11 19.95 -5.65
N TYR A 282 18.07 19.67 -4.86
CA TYR A 282 16.67 19.97 -5.15
C TYR A 282 16.17 21.15 -4.31
N LYS A 283 14.86 21.24 -4.09
CA LYS A 283 14.19 22.24 -3.26
C LYS A 283 13.01 21.58 -2.54
N LEU A 284 12.62 22.09 -1.38
CA LEU A 284 11.34 21.76 -0.75
C LEU A 284 10.76 22.99 -0.07
N ASP A 285 9.48 22.95 0.24
CA ASP A 285 8.86 23.86 1.20
C ASP A 285 8.89 23.29 2.64
N PRO A 286 9.60 23.89 3.61
CA PRO A 286 9.83 23.28 4.92
C PRO A 286 8.92 23.80 6.06
N SER A 287 8.01 24.75 5.80
CA SER A 287 7.27 25.46 6.86
C SER A 287 5.78 25.57 6.58
N ASP A 288 4.97 25.62 7.63
CA ASP A 288 3.54 25.99 7.61
C ASP A 288 3.31 27.42 8.17
N SER A 289 4.40 28.15 8.45
CA SER A 289 4.42 29.30 9.38
C SER A 289 5.23 30.51 8.88
N ASP A 290 5.50 30.61 7.58
CA ASP A 290 6.27 31.70 6.96
C ASP A 290 5.43 32.71 6.16
N GLY A 291 4.22 32.33 5.74
CA GLY A 291 3.26 33.16 5.02
C GLY A 291 2.98 32.74 3.57
N GLY A 292 3.55 31.63 3.10
CA GLY A 292 3.17 30.97 1.85
C GLY A 292 4.36 30.47 1.03
N ILE A 293 4.07 29.70 -0.01
CA ILE A 293 5.00 28.84 -0.77
C ILE A 293 6.44 29.40 -0.94
N ASN A 294 7.39 28.82 -0.20
CA ASN A 294 8.82 29.19 -0.13
C ASN A 294 9.78 28.04 -0.50
N ILE A 295 9.43 27.24 -1.51
CA ILE A 295 10.23 26.13 -2.08
C ILE A 295 11.70 26.55 -2.33
N TYR A 296 12.64 26.09 -1.50
CA TYR A 296 14.05 26.52 -1.48
C TYR A 296 15.04 25.37 -1.18
N PRO A 297 16.32 25.41 -1.63
CA PRO A 297 17.32 24.39 -1.30
C PRO A 297 17.87 24.52 0.13
N TYR A 298 17.85 23.42 0.91
CA TYR A 298 18.30 23.36 2.30
C TYR A 298 19.31 22.22 2.57
N PRO A 299 20.24 22.39 3.53
CA PRO A 299 21.27 21.41 3.92
C PRO A 299 20.70 20.27 4.80
N ILE A 300 19.64 19.62 4.31
CA ILE A 300 18.88 18.58 4.98
C ILE A 300 18.63 17.43 4.00
N TYR A 301 18.21 16.27 4.51
CA TYR A 301 18.16 15.03 3.74
C TYR A 301 16.75 14.45 3.77
N GLY A 302 16.20 14.03 2.63
CA GLY A 302 14.93 13.31 2.56
C GLY A 302 15.15 11.81 2.71
N ILE A 303 14.38 11.17 3.58
CA ILE A 303 14.27 9.71 3.64
C ILE A 303 13.25 9.34 2.55
N TYR A 304 13.54 8.38 1.67
CA TYR A 304 12.69 8.13 0.50
C TYR A 304 11.36 7.46 0.87
N GLN A 305 11.42 6.41 1.69
CA GLN A 305 10.26 5.79 2.34
C GLN A 305 9.07 5.55 1.39
N PRO A 306 9.23 4.66 0.41
CA PRO A 306 8.17 4.45 -0.55
C PRO A 306 7.09 3.53 0.00
N ASP A 307 5.84 3.97 -0.17
CA ASP A 307 4.64 3.14 -0.18
C ASP A 307 4.71 2.27 -1.44
N SER A 308 4.10 2.76 -2.52
CA SER A 308 3.86 1.90 -3.65
C SER A 308 5.13 1.72 -4.45
N ILE A 309 5.41 0.47 -4.80
CA ILE A 309 6.46 0.09 -5.73
C ILE A 309 5.89 -0.68 -6.92
N ARG A 310 6.36 -0.37 -8.13
CA ARG A 310 5.94 -1.08 -9.36
C ARG A 310 7.13 -1.36 -10.27
N THR A 311 7.30 -2.63 -10.66
CA THR A 311 8.27 -3.01 -11.69
C THR A 311 7.87 -2.49 -13.07
N VAL A 312 8.85 -2.01 -13.83
CA VAL A 312 8.73 -1.62 -15.23
C VAL A 312 9.79 -2.35 -16.04
N THR A 313 9.40 -3.05 -17.11
CA THR A 313 10.36 -3.65 -18.06
C THR A 313 10.30 -2.94 -19.39
N VAL A 314 11.39 -2.27 -19.76
CA VAL A 314 11.53 -1.53 -21.03
C VAL A 314 12.97 -1.59 -21.52
N GLY A 315 13.19 -1.56 -22.84
CA GLY A 315 14.54 -1.64 -23.43
C GLY A 315 15.30 -2.95 -23.16
N GLY A 316 14.63 -3.99 -22.63
CA GLY A 316 15.29 -5.22 -22.17
C GLY A 316 15.92 -5.12 -20.78
N ARG A 317 15.54 -4.10 -19.99
CA ARG A 317 15.94 -3.90 -18.59
C ARG A 317 14.71 -3.80 -17.71
N GLU A 318 14.86 -4.20 -16.44
CA GLU A 318 13.83 -4.10 -15.42
C GLU A 318 14.20 -3.03 -14.38
N TYR A 319 13.23 -2.19 -14.07
CA TYR A 319 13.32 -1.03 -13.18
C TYR A 319 12.23 -1.13 -12.12
N ILE A 320 12.36 -0.38 -11.02
CA ILE A 320 11.32 -0.23 -10.00
C ILE A 320 11.02 1.26 -9.87
N VAL A 321 9.77 1.65 -10.06
CA VAL A 321 9.26 2.99 -9.74
C VAL A 321 8.78 2.96 -8.29
N THR A 322 9.08 4.00 -7.52
CA THR A 322 8.77 4.10 -6.09
C THR A 322 8.04 5.41 -5.79
N ALA A 323 6.92 5.35 -5.07
CA ALA A 323 6.11 6.50 -4.67
C ALA A 323 6.55 6.92 -3.27
N ASP A 324 7.34 8.00 -3.20
CA ASP A 324 8.19 8.32 -2.05
C ASP A 324 7.39 9.14 -1.00
N GLU A 325 6.40 8.48 -0.40
CA GLU A 325 5.32 8.98 0.47
C GLU A 325 5.86 9.61 1.76
N GLY A 326 6.28 8.78 2.74
CA GLY A 326 7.02 9.22 3.91
C GLY A 326 6.53 8.85 5.32
N ASP A 327 5.75 7.80 5.58
CA ASP A 327 5.27 7.59 6.97
C ASP A 327 6.36 7.20 8.00
N SER A 328 5.96 7.08 9.27
CA SER A 328 6.87 7.24 10.40
C SER A 328 6.39 6.50 11.63
N LYS A 329 7.29 5.83 12.36
CA LYS A 329 6.91 5.02 13.53
C LYS A 329 6.46 5.90 14.70
N ASP A 330 5.15 6.19 14.78
CA ASP A 330 4.50 6.94 15.84
C ASP A 330 3.51 6.09 16.66
N TYR A 331 4.06 5.36 17.62
CA TYR A 331 3.30 4.56 18.57
C TYR A 331 2.66 5.40 19.70
N SER A 332 2.72 6.73 19.68
CA SER A 332 2.18 7.57 20.76
C SER A 332 0.64 7.65 20.81
N GLY A 333 -0.03 7.25 19.72
CA GLY A 333 -1.49 7.05 19.70
C GLY A 333 -1.95 5.77 20.41
N LEU A 334 -1.05 4.82 20.69
CA LEU A 334 -1.39 3.53 21.29
C LEU A 334 -1.76 3.67 22.79
N LYS A 335 -2.67 2.80 23.25
CA LYS A 335 -3.24 2.81 24.61
C LYS A 335 -2.31 2.13 25.62
N LEU A 336 -1.10 2.67 25.74
CA LEU A 336 0.01 2.16 26.55
C LEU A 336 0.00 2.74 27.97
N THR A 337 0.69 2.07 28.89
CA THR A 337 0.89 2.50 30.29
C THR A 337 2.00 3.55 30.44
N ASN A 338 2.98 3.50 29.55
CA ASN A 338 4.01 4.53 29.36
C ASN A 338 3.74 5.25 28.01
N PRO A 339 4.24 6.47 27.78
CA PRO A 339 4.18 7.09 26.46
C PRO A 339 4.79 6.18 25.39
N GLY A 340 4.13 6.05 24.25
CA GLY A 340 4.66 5.31 23.10
C GLY A 340 5.91 5.97 22.53
N PHE A 341 6.65 5.20 21.72
CA PHE A 341 7.66 5.78 20.85
C PHE A 341 6.99 6.75 19.87
N ASN A 342 7.72 7.78 19.48
CA ASN A 342 7.27 8.75 18.49
C ASN A 342 8.54 9.22 17.79
N GLU A 343 8.70 8.88 16.51
CA GLU A 343 9.87 9.27 15.75
C GLU A 343 9.90 10.79 15.47
N ASN A 344 8.74 11.38 15.17
CA ASN A 344 8.58 12.78 14.75
C ASN A 344 9.12 13.80 15.77
N LYS A 345 10.12 14.60 15.39
CA LYS A 345 10.61 15.76 16.17
C LYS A 345 10.55 17.03 15.34
N ARG A 346 10.09 18.13 15.93
CA ARG A 346 10.15 19.45 15.31
C ARG A 346 11.56 20.02 15.44
N VAL A 347 12.11 20.63 14.39
CA VAL A 347 13.50 21.16 14.43
C VAL A 347 13.68 22.23 15.51
N ASN A 348 12.64 23.00 15.87
CA ASN A 348 12.69 23.96 16.99
C ASN A 348 12.73 23.32 18.40
N GLN A 349 12.54 21.99 18.52
CA GLN A 349 12.59 21.24 19.78
C GLN A 349 13.91 20.51 20.02
N ILE A 350 14.83 20.51 19.05
CA ILE A 350 16.13 19.80 19.14
C ILE A 350 17.30 20.77 19.35
N THR A 351 18.43 20.23 19.81
CA THR A 351 19.72 20.95 19.82
C THR A 351 20.54 20.55 18.60
N LEU A 352 20.87 21.51 17.74
CA LEU A 352 21.80 21.31 16.63
C LEU A 352 23.25 21.25 17.15
N ALA A 353 24.05 20.31 16.66
CA ALA A 353 25.48 20.23 16.97
C ALA A 353 26.18 21.51 16.51
N ASN A 354 27.16 22.01 17.27
CA ASN A 354 27.83 23.30 16.97
C ASN A 354 28.48 23.35 15.58
N ASN A 355 28.89 22.20 15.04
CA ASN A 355 29.47 22.01 13.71
C ASN A 355 28.50 21.37 12.69
N SER A 356 27.22 21.20 13.02
CA SER A 356 26.21 20.62 12.13
C SER A 356 26.17 21.30 10.77
N GLU A 357 25.87 20.53 9.71
CA GLU A 357 25.90 21.00 8.32
C GLU A 357 24.95 22.20 8.13
N VAL A 358 23.77 22.12 8.77
CA VAL A 358 22.75 23.16 8.75
C VAL A 358 23.18 24.46 9.44
N LEU A 359 23.88 24.42 10.58
CA LEU A 359 24.42 25.63 11.22
C LEU A 359 25.60 26.22 10.44
N GLN A 360 26.47 25.40 9.85
CA GLN A 360 27.55 25.89 8.99
C GLN A 360 27.00 26.65 7.77
N TRP A 361 25.99 26.08 7.12
CA TRP A 361 25.29 26.69 5.99
C TRP A 361 24.55 27.98 6.40
N ALA A 362 23.82 27.97 7.53
CA ALA A 362 23.09 29.14 8.03
C ALA A 362 24.04 30.31 8.33
N ARG A 363 25.18 30.06 8.98
CA ARG A 363 26.23 31.06 9.21
C ARG A 363 26.78 31.63 7.90
N LYS A 364 27.06 30.77 6.90
CA LYS A 364 27.51 31.19 5.55
C LYS A 364 26.46 32.04 4.81
N LYS A 365 25.17 31.74 5.00
CA LYS A 365 24.02 32.48 4.46
C LYS A 365 23.65 33.73 5.29
N LYS A 366 24.29 33.96 6.44
CA LYS A 366 23.96 35.00 7.43
C LYS A 366 22.53 34.90 8.01
N ILE A 367 21.98 33.68 8.06
CA ILE A 367 20.68 33.40 8.70
C ILE A 367 20.91 33.34 10.23
N PRO A 368 20.28 34.22 11.04
CA PRO A 368 20.59 34.34 12.47
C PRO A 368 20.01 33.22 13.33
N ASN A 369 18.84 32.67 12.93
CA ASN A 369 18.24 31.49 13.55
C ASN A 369 17.58 30.63 12.47
N ILE A 370 18.19 29.49 12.14
CA ILE A 370 17.64 28.53 11.15
C ILE A 370 16.53 27.64 11.74
N GLN A 371 16.46 27.53 13.07
CA GLN A 371 15.41 26.84 13.82
C GLN A 371 14.21 27.76 14.12
N HIS A 372 14.10 28.90 13.44
CA HIS A 372 12.91 29.75 13.50
C HIS A 372 11.75 29.08 12.75
N ASP A 373 10.53 29.28 13.22
CA ASP A 373 9.34 28.56 12.72
C ASP A 373 9.07 28.82 11.24
N ALA A 374 9.18 30.08 10.80
CA ALA A 374 9.16 30.53 9.40
C ALA A 374 10.42 30.13 8.57
N LEU A 375 11.12 29.07 8.97
CA LEU A 375 12.25 28.44 8.28
C LEU A 375 12.15 26.94 8.59
N LEU A 376 13.24 26.28 9.03
CA LEU A 376 13.20 24.85 9.34
C LEU A 376 12.52 24.55 10.68
N GLY A 377 12.30 25.53 11.57
CA GLY A 377 11.87 25.28 12.95
C GLY A 377 10.59 24.45 13.09
N ARG A 378 9.65 24.62 12.16
CA ARG A 378 8.41 23.84 12.07
C ARG A 378 8.59 22.46 11.44
N LEU A 379 9.64 22.19 10.68
CA LEU A 379 9.79 20.93 9.95
C LEU A 379 9.84 19.71 10.89
N TYR A 380 9.12 18.64 10.56
CA TYR A 380 9.27 17.32 11.19
C TYR A 380 10.51 16.59 10.63
N ILE A 381 11.24 15.95 11.53
CA ILE A 381 12.40 15.11 11.25
C ILE A 381 12.39 13.84 12.13
N SER A 382 13.18 12.85 11.73
CA SER A 382 13.50 11.66 12.56
C SER A 382 14.09 12.02 13.92
N SER A 383 13.74 11.29 14.98
CA SER A 383 14.42 11.36 16.28
C SER A 383 15.75 10.60 16.32
N GLU A 384 15.95 9.67 15.38
CA GLU A 384 17.05 8.71 15.40
C GLU A 384 18.14 9.08 14.39
N ASP A 385 17.77 9.46 13.16
CA ASP A 385 18.73 9.74 12.10
C ASP A 385 19.42 11.10 12.26
N GLY A 386 20.75 11.11 12.09
CA GLY A 386 21.58 12.31 12.25
C GLY A 386 21.86 12.72 13.70
N ARG A 387 21.27 12.02 14.68
CA ARG A 387 21.45 12.26 16.11
C ARG A 387 22.77 11.68 16.64
N LEU A 388 23.52 12.49 17.37
CA LEU A 388 24.80 12.16 17.98
C LEU A 388 24.64 11.56 19.39
N ARG A 389 25.73 10.99 19.92
CA ARG A 389 25.77 10.34 21.25
C ARG A 389 25.51 11.30 22.43
N ASP A 390 25.72 12.60 22.25
CA ASP A 390 25.39 13.64 23.23
C ASP A 390 23.93 14.11 23.14
N GLY A 391 23.17 13.60 22.15
CA GLY A 391 21.79 13.96 21.88
C GLY A 391 21.60 15.18 20.97
N THR A 392 22.67 15.81 20.50
CA THR A 392 22.60 16.87 19.47
C THR A 392 22.50 16.27 18.07
N TYR A 393 22.13 17.07 17.06
CA TYR A 393 21.98 16.60 15.67
C TYR A 393 23.03 17.24 14.76
N ASP A 394 23.78 16.42 14.02
CA ASP A 394 24.74 16.88 12.99
C ASP A 394 24.06 17.13 11.63
N LYS A 395 23.06 16.30 11.33
CA LYS A 395 22.23 16.33 10.13
C LYS A 395 20.75 16.22 10.50
N LEU A 396 19.89 16.65 9.58
CA LEU A 396 18.45 16.61 9.72
C LEU A 396 17.88 15.75 8.58
N TYR A 397 17.02 14.79 8.95
CA TYR A 397 16.40 13.85 8.01
C TYR A 397 14.89 14.02 8.04
N THR A 398 14.33 14.49 6.92
CA THR A 398 12.90 14.72 6.71
C THR A 398 12.23 13.46 6.22
N PHE A 399 10.99 13.26 6.62
CA PHE A 399 10.13 12.20 6.13
C PHE A 399 9.71 12.44 4.66
N GLY A 400 9.65 11.37 3.88
CA GLY A 400 9.21 11.36 2.47
C GLY A 400 10.22 11.93 1.45
N GLY A 401 10.18 11.36 0.24
CA GLY A 401 10.89 11.90 -0.92
C GLY A 401 10.14 13.02 -1.64
N ARG A 402 8.87 13.27 -1.28
CA ARG A 402 7.98 14.32 -1.84
C ARG A 402 7.80 14.22 -3.36
N GLY A 403 7.57 13.00 -3.84
CA GLY A 403 7.45 12.70 -5.27
C GLY A 403 7.76 11.24 -5.54
N PHE A 404 8.61 10.96 -6.53
CA PHE A 404 8.90 9.58 -6.91
C PHE A 404 10.32 9.39 -7.43
N SER A 405 10.80 8.15 -7.35
CA SER A 405 12.09 7.72 -7.89
C SER A 405 11.93 6.61 -8.93
N VAL A 406 12.98 6.40 -9.73
CA VAL A 406 13.15 5.18 -10.52
C VAL A 406 14.51 4.54 -10.20
N LEU A 407 14.46 3.27 -9.82
CA LEU A 407 15.60 2.43 -9.47
C LEU A 407 15.83 1.37 -10.54
N ARG A 408 17.06 0.89 -10.66
CA ARG A 408 17.36 -0.38 -11.33
C ARG A 408 17.04 -1.57 -10.43
N SER A 409 16.29 -2.54 -10.93
CA SER A 409 15.94 -3.76 -10.17
C SER A 409 17.17 -4.58 -9.73
N ASP A 410 18.23 -4.60 -10.55
CA ASP A 410 19.41 -5.45 -10.38
C ASP A 410 20.49 -4.87 -9.45
N THR A 411 20.46 -3.56 -9.19
CA THR A 411 21.45 -2.86 -8.35
C THR A 411 20.85 -1.95 -7.27
N MET A 412 19.56 -1.62 -7.37
CA MET A 412 18.89 -0.51 -6.65
C MET A 412 19.55 0.86 -6.84
N GLU A 413 20.33 1.02 -7.91
CA GLU A 413 20.85 2.31 -8.37
C GLU A 413 19.68 3.21 -8.78
N ARG A 414 19.49 4.33 -8.10
CA ARG A 414 18.52 5.36 -8.48
C ARG A 414 19.01 6.08 -9.73
N ILE A 415 18.26 5.94 -10.83
CA ILE A 415 18.56 6.52 -12.14
C ILE A 415 17.71 7.77 -12.44
N TYR A 416 16.62 7.97 -11.70
CA TYR A 416 15.78 9.16 -11.77
C TYR A 416 15.21 9.48 -10.38
N ASP A 417 15.04 10.76 -10.10
CA ASP A 417 14.40 11.34 -8.92
C ASP A 417 13.60 12.55 -9.43
N SER A 418 12.34 12.69 -9.03
CA SER A 418 11.51 13.84 -9.43
C SER A 418 12.00 15.18 -8.89
N GLY A 419 12.90 15.17 -7.90
CA GLY A 419 13.45 16.36 -7.27
C GLY A 419 12.35 17.16 -6.57
N SER A 420 12.21 18.44 -6.92
CA SER A 420 11.15 19.34 -6.44
C SER A 420 9.93 19.44 -7.36
N SER A 421 9.85 18.63 -8.43
CA SER A 421 8.89 18.85 -9.51
C SER A 421 7.43 18.77 -9.08
N PHE A 422 7.10 17.95 -8.08
CA PHE A 422 5.73 17.85 -7.53
C PHE A 422 5.32 19.17 -6.90
N GLU A 423 6.06 19.64 -5.90
CA GLU A 423 5.80 20.92 -5.24
C GLU A 423 5.84 22.11 -6.21
N ASP A 424 6.87 22.21 -7.08
CA ASP A 424 6.95 23.24 -8.13
C ASP A 424 5.70 23.20 -9.06
N SER A 425 5.18 22.01 -9.35
CA SER A 425 4.02 21.84 -10.24
C SER A 425 2.67 22.13 -9.58
N HIS A 426 2.55 21.81 -8.28
CA HIS A 426 1.36 22.05 -7.45
C HIS A 426 1.25 23.53 -7.12
N ALA A 427 2.35 24.17 -6.73
CA ALA A 427 2.44 25.62 -6.52
C ALA A 427 2.03 26.42 -7.77
N LEU A 428 2.41 25.97 -8.96
CA LEU A 428 2.06 26.63 -10.22
C LEU A 428 0.59 26.47 -10.63
N ARG A 429 -0.02 25.29 -10.37
CA ARG A 429 -1.37 24.94 -10.87
C ARG A 429 -2.48 25.18 -9.85
N TYR A 430 -2.21 24.81 -8.60
CA TYR A 430 -3.18 24.77 -7.51
C TYR A 430 -2.64 25.49 -6.26
N PRO A 431 -2.10 26.73 -6.35
CA PRO A 431 -1.42 27.39 -5.24
C PRO A 431 -2.26 27.50 -3.97
N LYS A 432 -3.58 27.66 -4.08
CA LYS A 432 -4.52 27.74 -2.94
C LYS A 432 -4.85 26.40 -2.27
N LEU A 433 -4.36 25.30 -2.83
CA LEU A 433 -4.47 23.94 -2.30
C LEU A 433 -3.10 23.33 -2.00
N PHE A 434 -2.00 24.05 -2.28
CA PHE A 434 -0.63 23.56 -2.07
C PHE A 434 -0.46 22.97 -0.67
N ASN A 435 0.10 21.75 -0.60
CA ASN A 435 0.36 20.98 0.61
C ASN A 435 -0.77 21.08 1.67
N SER A 436 -2.03 21.03 1.23
CA SER A 436 -3.19 21.17 2.13
C SER A 436 -3.64 19.83 2.71
N TYR A 437 -3.92 19.79 4.01
CA TYR A 437 -4.57 18.65 4.66
C TYR A 437 -6.10 18.87 4.75
N PRO A 438 -6.94 18.07 4.08
CA PRO A 438 -8.38 18.22 4.15
C PRO A 438 -8.94 18.04 5.57
N LYS A 439 -9.78 18.98 6.02
CA LYS A 439 -10.53 18.85 7.28
C LYS A 439 -11.96 19.30 7.06
N SER A 440 -12.92 18.39 7.22
CA SER A 440 -14.35 18.61 6.91
C SER A 440 -14.95 19.90 7.51
N SER A 441 -14.44 20.42 8.62
CA SER A 441 -14.95 21.64 9.28
C SER A 441 -14.06 22.88 9.10
N ALA A 442 -12.99 22.82 8.30
CA ALA A 442 -12.11 23.95 8.00
C ALA A 442 -12.42 24.51 6.59
N ASN A 443 -12.25 25.81 6.39
CA ASN A 443 -12.32 26.38 5.04
C ASN A 443 -11.15 25.86 4.21
N ILE A 444 -11.37 25.64 2.92
CA ILE A 444 -10.35 25.06 2.03
C ILE A 444 -9.06 25.91 2.00
N THR A 445 -9.21 27.23 1.93
CA THR A 445 -8.09 28.18 1.96
C THR A 445 -7.36 28.28 3.30
N ASP A 446 -7.98 27.84 4.39
CA ASP A 446 -7.39 27.90 5.74
C ASP A 446 -6.54 26.64 6.03
N THR A 447 -6.56 25.65 5.13
CA THR A 447 -5.70 24.46 5.17
C THR A 447 -4.53 24.50 4.20
N PHE A 448 -4.42 25.56 3.38
CA PHE A 448 -3.25 25.86 2.57
C PHE A 448 -1.95 25.71 3.38
N ASP A 449 -0.93 25.09 2.78
CA ASP A 449 0.44 24.96 3.31
C ASP A 449 0.62 24.06 4.55
N THR A 450 -0.47 23.55 5.13
CA THR A 450 -0.46 22.82 6.42
C THR A 450 0.29 21.46 6.44
N ARG A 451 0.91 21.03 5.34
CA ARG A 451 1.76 19.84 5.23
C ARG A 451 3.19 20.10 4.74
N SER A 452 3.51 21.34 4.38
CA SER A 452 4.88 21.76 4.04
C SER A 452 5.84 21.54 5.21
N ASP A 453 5.38 21.70 6.45
CA ASP A 453 6.17 21.36 7.65
C ASP A 453 6.35 19.84 7.91
N SER A 454 5.79 18.98 7.07
CA SER A 454 5.66 17.53 7.28
C SER A 454 6.13 16.74 6.05
N LYS A 455 5.28 15.90 5.44
CA LYS A 455 5.58 15.03 4.28
C LYS A 455 5.31 15.72 2.92
N GLY A 456 4.84 16.97 2.91
CA GLY A 456 4.64 17.75 1.68
C GLY A 456 3.45 17.25 0.84
N PRO A 457 3.65 16.84 -0.44
CA PRO A 457 2.58 16.32 -1.29
C PRO A 457 2.06 14.92 -0.93
N GLU A 458 2.86 14.10 -0.25
CA GLU A 458 2.52 12.71 0.18
C GLU A 458 2.17 11.83 -1.03
N THR A 459 3.19 11.39 -1.78
CA THR A 459 3.04 10.64 -3.04
C THR A 459 2.99 9.13 -2.76
N GLU A 460 1.81 8.55 -2.98
CA GLU A 460 1.33 7.32 -2.34
C GLU A 460 1.29 6.15 -3.33
N SER A 461 0.51 6.28 -4.42
CA SER A 461 0.16 5.16 -5.30
C SER A 461 0.74 5.24 -6.72
N ILE A 462 0.86 4.08 -7.40
CA ILE A 462 1.41 3.98 -8.77
C ILE A 462 0.60 3.08 -9.70
N ALA A 463 0.27 3.61 -10.90
CA ALA A 463 -0.08 2.83 -12.08
C ALA A 463 0.90 3.04 -13.25
N ILE A 464 1.03 2.03 -14.12
CA ILE A 464 1.92 2.03 -15.30
C ILE A 464 1.12 1.75 -16.57
N ALA A 465 1.43 2.47 -17.65
CA ALA A 465 1.00 2.13 -19.02
C ALA A 465 2.17 2.19 -20.02
N TYR A 466 2.05 1.47 -21.14
CA TYR A 466 3.08 1.42 -22.19
C TYR A 466 2.53 2.01 -23.50
N ASP A 467 3.11 3.11 -23.97
CA ASP A 467 2.72 3.82 -25.19
C ASP A 467 3.83 3.72 -26.24
N ALA A 468 3.77 2.62 -27.01
CA ALA A 468 4.80 2.20 -27.96
C ALA A 468 6.21 2.08 -27.34
N ALA A 469 7.01 3.15 -27.41
CA ALA A 469 8.35 3.22 -26.81
C ALA A 469 8.41 4.09 -25.54
N ARG A 470 7.31 4.76 -25.17
CA ARG A 470 7.17 5.49 -23.90
C ARG A 470 6.65 4.57 -22.80
N VAL A 471 7.16 4.76 -21.58
CA VAL A 471 6.46 4.33 -20.35
C VAL A 471 5.73 5.52 -19.78
N ILE A 472 4.47 5.34 -19.40
CA ILE A 472 3.66 6.34 -18.73
C ILE A 472 3.46 5.90 -17.28
N VAL A 473 3.72 6.80 -16.34
CA VAL A 473 3.58 6.59 -14.89
C VAL A 473 2.51 7.54 -14.38
N PHE A 474 1.48 7.01 -13.73
CA PHE A 474 0.47 7.78 -13.00
C PHE A 474 0.75 7.65 -11.51
N LEU A 475 0.77 8.76 -10.80
CA LEU A 475 1.19 8.87 -9.41
C LEU A 475 0.12 9.60 -8.61
N GLY A 476 -0.47 8.91 -7.63
CA GLY A 476 -1.38 9.52 -6.65
C GLY A 476 -0.61 10.36 -5.63
N SER A 477 -1.22 11.42 -5.11
CA SER A 477 -0.66 12.11 -3.93
C SER A 477 -1.75 12.73 -3.06
N GLU A 478 -1.68 12.49 -1.76
CA GLU A 478 -2.72 12.82 -0.78
C GLU A 478 -2.92 14.32 -0.56
N ARG A 479 -1.85 15.13 -0.54
CA ARG A 479 -1.95 16.53 -0.10
C ARG A 479 -1.73 17.48 -1.28
N PRO A 480 -2.78 17.87 -2.05
CA PRO A 480 -4.20 17.95 -1.68
C PRO A 480 -5.14 17.12 -2.58
N GLY A 481 -4.87 15.83 -2.77
CA GLY A 481 -5.63 14.96 -3.65
C GLY A 481 -5.33 15.27 -5.11
N SER A 482 -4.29 14.64 -5.64
CA SER A 482 -3.80 14.91 -6.99
C SER A 482 -3.31 13.65 -7.71
N ILE A 483 -3.32 13.70 -9.04
CA ILE A 483 -2.75 12.66 -9.90
C ILE A 483 -1.75 13.35 -10.82
N SER A 484 -0.47 13.06 -10.64
CA SER A 484 0.61 13.49 -11.54
C SER A 484 0.88 12.41 -12.59
N ILE A 485 1.09 12.82 -13.85
CA ILE A 485 1.40 11.91 -14.96
C ILE A 485 2.78 12.25 -15.52
N TYR A 486 3.65 11.25 -15.60
CA TYR A 486 4.96 11.36 -16.23
C TYR A 486 5.06 10.43 -17.44
N SER A 487 5.79 10.86 -18.47
CA SER A 487 6.26 9.98 -19.53
C SER A 487 7.79 9.83 -19.49
N PHE A 488 8.25 8.64 -19.82
CA PHE A 488 9.65 8.24 -19.88
C PHE A 488 10.00 7.64 -21.23
N ASN A 489 11.26 7.79 -21.62
CA ASN A 489 11.88 7.06 -22.72
C ASN A 489 12.19 5.60 -22.33
N ASN A 490 12.74 4.84 -23.28
CA ASN A 490 12.99 3.40 -23.16
C ASN A 490 14.18 2.98 -22.27
N ASP A 491 14.85 3.94 -21.59
CA ASP A 491 15.89 3.67 -20.58
C ASP A 491 15.54 4.18 -19.17
N MET A 492 14.36 4.81 -19.01
CA MET A 492 13.83 5.39 -17.77
C MET A 492 14.66 6.52 -17.13
N THR A 493 15.67 7.07 -17.80
CA THR A 493 16.53 8.12 -17.21
C THR A 493 15.98 9.54 -17.33
N GLY A 494 14.99 9.78 -18.20
CA GLY A 494 14.44 11.11 -18.47
C GLY A 494 12.91 11.20 -18.34
N GLY A 495 12.40 11.45 -17.14
CA GLY A 495 10.98 11.66 -16.88
C GLY A 495 10.49 13.07 -17.21
N THR A 496 9.40 13.16 -17.99
CA THR A 496 8.74 14.40 -18.42
C THR A 496 7.36 14.52 -17.78
N LEU A 497 7.06 15.64 -17.10
CA LEU A 497 5.74 15.90 -16.51
C LEU A 497 4.69 16.24 -17.59
N GLU A 498 3.83 15.27 -17.87
CA GLU A 498 2.75 15.34 -18.85
C GLU A 498 1.59 16.20 -18.33
N SER A 499 1.02 15.86 -17.17
CA SER A 499 -0.04 16.67 -16.54
C SER A 499 -0.13 16.44 -15.04
N VAL A 500 -0.91 17.31 -14.38
CA VAL A 500 -1.36 17.12 -12.99
C VAL A 500 -2.87 17.38 -13.01
N TYR A 501 -3.62 16.50 -12.36
CA TYR A 501 -5.05 16.64 -12.10
C TYR A 501 -5.26 16.77 -10.58
N SER A 502 -6.27 17.49 -10.11
CA SER A 502 -6.64 17.56 -8.69
C SER A 502 -8.09 17.17 -8.47
N GLY A 503 -8.34 16.49 -7.35
CA GLY A 503 -9.65 16.04 -6.90
C GLY A 503 -10.61 17.13 -6.46
N ALA A 504 -10.08 18.29 -6.06
CA ALA A 504 -10.87 19.44 -5.59
C ALA A 504 -11.15 20.43 -6.72
N ASN A 505 -12.43 20.58 -7.10
CA ASN A 505 -12.84 21.54 -8.15
C ASN A 505 -13.21 22.93 -7.61
N THR A 506 -13.07 23.16 -6.30
CA THR A 506 -13.43 24.40 -5.62
C THR A 506 -12.42 24.80 -4.54
N ILE A 507 -12.47 26.07 -4.15
CA ILE A 507 -11.71 26.69 -3.04
C ILE A 507 -12.63 27.43 -2.07
N LEU A 508 -13.95 27.22 -2.18
CA LEU A 508 -14.98 28.01 -1.49
C LEU A 508 -15.69 27.16 -0.43
N GLY A 509 -15.91 27.75 0.75
CA GLY A 509 -16.54 27.08 1.89
C GLY A 509 -15.60 26.08 2.57
N THR A 510 -16.17 25.17 3.35
CA THR A 510 -15.41 24.09 4.00
C THR A 510 -15.22 22.89 3.08
N TRP A 511 -14.22 22.05 3.39
CA TRP A 511 -14.07 20.75 2.74
C TRP A 511 -15.34 19.90 2.88
N GLY A 512 -16.08 20.01 3.99
CA GLY A 512 -17.36 19.32 4.19
C GLY A 512 -18.49 19.83 3.30
N ASP A 513 -18.57 21.15 3.08
CA ASP A 513 -19.54 21.75 2.15
C ASP A 513 -19.23 21.33 0.70
N ALA A 514 -17.95 21.38 0.31
CA ALA A 514 -17.50 20.94 -1.01
C ALA A 514 -17.76 19.44 -1.24
N PHE A 515 -17.50 18.60 -0.23
CA PHE A 515 -17.86 17.18 -0.26
C PHE A 515 -19.36 16.98 -0.49
N ALA A 516 -20.20 17.64 0.32
CA ALA A 516 -21.67 17.53 0.23
C ALA A 516 -22.23 18.07 -1.09
N ALA A 517 -21.52 19.00 -1.75
CA ALA A 517 -21.86 19.54 -3.06
C ALA A 517 -21.33 18.70 -4.25
N GLY A 518 -20.64 17.59 -4.01
CA GLY A 518 -20.02 16.76 -5.07
C GLY A 518 -18.80 17.41 -5.74
N MET A 519 -18.15 18.36 -5.04
CA MET A 519 -17.01 19.15 -5.54
C MET A 519 -15.63 18.56 -5.22
N LEU A 520 -15.59 17.49 -4.42
CA LEU A 520 -14.39 16.72 -4.07
C LEU A 520 -14.55 15.26 -4.48
N THR A 521 -13.56 14.73 -5.20
CA THR A 521 -13.44 13.31 -5.59
C THR A 521 -11.96 12.92 -5.63
N ASN A 522 -11.59 11.65 -5.53
CA ASN A 522 -10.20 11.19 -5.64
C ASN A 522 -9.20 12.01 -4.77
N MET A 523 -9.63 12.42 -3.58
CA MET A 523 -8.76 12.93 -2.52
C MET A 523 -8.15 11.72 -1.80
N ASP A 524 -6.88 11.79 -1.43
CA ASP A 524 -6.08 10.68 -0.88
C ASP A 524 -6.13 9.44 -1.82
N PRO A 525 -5.42 9.49 -2.99
CA PRO A 525 -5.56 8.53 -4.08
C PRO A 525 -4.77 7.22 -3.86
N ASP A 526 -5.11 6.55 -2.77
CA ASP A 526 -4.67 5.25 -2.24
C ASP A 526 -4.39 4.15 -3.29
N ASP A 527 -5.30 3.94 -4.24
CA ASP A 527 -5.09 3.01 -5.35
C ASP A 527 -5.48 3.57 -6.73
N ILE A 528 -4.66 3.23 -7.72
CA ILE A 528 -4.82 3.60 -9.11
C ILE A 528 -4.61 2.36 -9.98
N LYS A 529 -5.62 2.00 -10.77
CA LYS A 529 -5.51 0.93 -11.79
C LYS A 529 -5.68 1.51 -13.19
N TYR A 530 -4.66 1.35 -14.03
CA TYR A 530 -4.75 1.60 -15.48
C TYR A 530 -5.40 0.41 -16.19
N LEU A 531 -6.38 0.67 -17.05
CA LEU A 531 -7.03 -0.33 -17.90
C LEU A 531 -6.69 -0.07 -19.37
N ALA A 532 -5.99 -1.01 -19.99
CA ALA A 532 -5.68 -0.97 -21.42
C ALA A 532 -6.97 -1.06 -22.28
N PRO A 533 -6.96 -0.60 -23.55
CA PRO A 533 -8.13 -0.65 -24.45
C PRO A 533 -8.85 -2.00 -24.54
N PHE A 534 -8.11 -3.12 -24.43
CA PHE A 534 -8.67 -4.47 -24.50
C PHE A 534 -9.26 -4.99 -23.17
N GLN A 535 -8.91 -4.37 -22.04
CA GLN A 535 -9.54 -4.61 -20.73
C GLN A 535 -10.72 -3.65 -20.51
N SER A 536 -10.62 -2.46 -21.11
CA SER A 536 -11.56 -1.36 -20.91
C SER A 536 -12.97 -1.66 -21.43
N PRO A 537 -14.02 -1.35 -20.66
CA PRO A 537 -15.41 -1.45 -21.09
C PRO A 537 -15.79 -0.43 -22.18
N THR A 538 -15.01 0.65 -22.38
CA THR A 538 -15.21 1.64 -23.47
C THR A 538 -14.45 1.30 -24.75
N GLY A 539 -13.47 0.39 -24.69
CA GLY A 539 -12.51 0.17 -25.78
C GLY A 539 -11.42 1.26 -25.90
N GLN A 540 -11.38 2.22 -24.98
CA GLN A 540 -10.35 3.26 -24.88
C GLN A 540 -9.58 3.12 -23.54
N PRO A 541 -8.34 3.63 -23.43
CA PRO A 541 -7.59 3.61 -22.18
C PRO A 541 -8.35 4.30 -21.04
N LEU A 542 -8.43 3.65 -19.86
CA LEU A 542 -9.02 4.23 -18.65
C LEU A 542 -8.02 4.28 -17.49
N LEU A 543 -8.25 5.23 -16.59
CA LEU A 543 -7.72 5.22 -15.23
C LEU A 543 -8.90 5.06 -14.25
N VAL A 544 -8.80 4.08 -13.35
CA VAL A 544 -9.69 3.91 -12.20
C VAL A 544 -8.89 4.34 -10.98
N VAL A 545 -9.48 5.22 -10.15
CA VAL A 545 -8.79 5.86 -9.04
C VAL A 545 -9.68 5.79 -7.80
N ALA A 546 -9.18 5.16 -6.74
CA ALA A 546 -9.75 5.26 -5.40
C ALA A 546 -9.44 6.64 -4.79
N GLY A 547 -10.01 6.92 -3.63
CA GLY A 547 -9.89 8.24 -3.01
C GLY A 547 -10.38 8.16 -1.59
N SER A 548 -9.50 7.74 -0.69
CA SER A 548 -9.83 7.20 0.63
C SER A 548 -10.54 8.24 1.51
N ASP A 549 -10.00 9.46 1.63
CA ASP A 549 -10.64 10.59 2.35
C ASP A 549 -12.05 10.89 1.82
N THR A 550 -12.22 10.92 0.50
CA THR A 550 -13.53 11.10 -0.14
C THR A 550 -14.43 9.87 -0.12
N GLY A 551 -13.91 8.67 0.11
CA GLY A 551 -14.64 7.43 -0.13
C GLY A 551 -15.18 7.34 -1.56
N THR A 552 -14.37 7.67 -2.58
CA THR A 552 -14.82 7.69 -3.99
C THR A 552 -14.03 6.76 -4.90
N VAL A 553 -14.69 6.30 -5.96
CA VAL A 553 -14.04 5.76 -7.16
C VAL A 553 -14.30 6.70 -8.32
N SER A 554 -13.24 7.34 -8.83
CA SER A 554 -13.29 8.19 -10.02
C SER A 554 -12.82 7.42 -11.26
N LEU A 555 -13.47 7.70 -12.39
CA LEU A 555 -13.20 7.07 -13.68
C LEU A 555 -12.78 8.14 -14.69
N PHE A 556 -11.67 7.90 -15.38
CA PHE A 556 -11.11 8.83 -16.37
C PHE A 556 -10.78 8.13 -17.68
N HIS A 557 -10.97 8.81 -18.81
CA HIS A 557 -10.29 8.49 -20.06
C HIS A 557 -8.84 8.99 -19.96
N VAL A 558 -7.87 8.18 -20.39
CA VAL A 558 -6.48 8.65 -20.56
C VAL A 558 -6.29 9.08 -22.00
N LEU A 559 -6.19 10.39 -22.20
CA LEU A 559 -5.94 11.02 -23.50
C LEU A 559 -4.43 11.11 -23.78
N GLY A 560 -4.05 11.20 -25.06
CA GLY A 560 -2.66 11.42 -25.49
C GLY A 560 -1.81 10.16 -25.71
N LEU A 561 -2.38 8.97 -25.48
CA LEU A 561 -1.75 7.69 -25.85
C LEU A 561 -2.01 7.37 -27.33
N ASN A 562 -1.17 6.54 -27.95
CA ASN A 562 -1.32 6.09 -29.33
C ASN A 562 -2.07 4.76 -29.39
N ASP A 563 -3.35 4.77 -29.77
CA ASP A 563 -4.20 3.56 -29.87
C ASP A 563 -3.70 2.47 -30.85
N ARG A 564 -2.60 2.71 -31.58
CA ARG A 564 -2.04 1.76 -32.54
C ARG A 564 -1.15 0.72 -31.85
N LEU A 565 -1.78 -0.42 -31.54
CA LEU A 565 -1.17 -1.73 -31.28
C LEU A 565 -0.67 -2.02 -29.84
N GLN A 566 -1.46 -1.71 -28.81
CA GLN A 566 -1.38 -2.46 -27.53
C GLN A 566 -1.94 -3.90 -27.68
N GLN A 567 -1.43 -4.70 -28.63
CA GLN A 567 -1.67 -6.15 -28.65
C GLN A 567 -0.73 -6.84 -27.66
N ASN A 568 -1.11 -6.78 -26.39
CA ASN A 568 -0.62 -7.59 -25.27
C ASN A 568 0.93 -7.76 -25.18
N PRO A 569 1.64 -6.90 -24.42
CA PRO A 569 3.07 -7.08 -24.17
C PRO A 569 3.37 -8.40 -23.42
N PHE A 570 2.41 -8.95 -22.67
CA PHE A 570 2.49 -10.30 -22.10
C PHE A 570 2.23 -11.39 -23.16
N LYS A 571 3.03 -11.38 -24.23
CA LYS A 571 3.45 -12.62 -24.85
C LYS A 571 4.47 -13.28 -23.93
N ALA A 572 3.97 -14.10 -23.01
CA ALA A 572 4.75 -15.23 -22.51
C ALA A 572 5.43 -15.89 -23.71
N HIS A 573 6.74 -16.14 -23.62
CA HIS A 573 7.47 -16.80 -24.69
C HIS A 573 6.71 -18.07 -25.09
N PRO A 574 6.36 -18.26 -26.38
CA PRO A 574 5.79 -19.51 -26.81
C PRO A 574 6.74 -20.61 -26.40
N LEU A 575 6.29 -21.51 -25.52
CA LEU A 575 7.02 -22.73 -25.21
C LEU A 575 7.38 -23.36 -26.55
N LYS A 576 8.68 -23.43 -26.86
CA LYS A 576 9.13 -24.12 -28.06
C LYS A 576 8.62 -25.55 -27.93
N ASN A 577 7.61 -25.90 -28.70
CA ASN A 577 7.10 -27.26 -28.80
C ASN A 577 8.30 -28.15 -29.16
N GLN A 578 8.86 -28.83 -28.15
CA GLN A 578 9.81 -29.90 -28.36
C GLN A 578 9.02 -31.00 -29.05
N THR A 579 9.06 -30.96 -30.38
CA THR A 579 8.47 -31.97 -31.23
C THR A 579 9.10 -33.29 -30.81
N GLN A 580 8.27 -34.26 -30.41
CA GLN A 580 8.75 -35.57 -29.95
C GLN A 580 9.46 -36.27 -31.11
N GLN A 581 10.77 -36.04 -31.25
CA GLN A 581 11.63 -36.83 -32.11
C GLN A 581 11.80 -38.19 -31.46
N THR A 582 10.91 -39.12 -31.84
CA THR A 582 11.07 -40.54 -31.60
C THR A 582 12.46 -40.96 -32.13
N PRO A 583 13.31 -41.60 -31.31
CA PRO A 583 14.65 -41.96 -31.74
C PRO A 583 14.59 -43.05 -32.80
N LYS A 584 14.75 -42.68 -34.08
CA LYS A 584 14.85 -43.63 -35.18
C LYS A 584 16.13 -44.44 -35.04
N THR A 585 15.99 -45.68 -34.61
CA THR A 585 17.06 -46.68 -34.66
C THR A 585 17.62 -46.78 -36.08
N THR A 586 18.90 -46.52 -36.25
CA THR A 586 19.63 -46.79 -37.50
C THR A 586 20.87 -47.60 -37.12
N LEU A 587 21.02 -48.80 -37.70
CA LEU A 587 22.19 -49.63 -37.46
C LEU A 587 23.39 -49.03 -38.19
N GLN A 588 24.53 -48.99 -37.50
CA GLN A 588 25.83 -49.22 -38.16
C GLN A 588 26.53 -50.35 -37.43
N MET A 589 26.89 -51.40 -38.17
CA MET A 589 27.76 -52.46 -37.67
C MET A 589 29.21 -52.00 -37.81
N LEU A 590 30.02 -52.24 -36.78
CA LEU A 590 31.46 -52.46 -36.96
C LEU A 590 31.97 -53.40 -35.87
N SER A 591 32.82 -54.33 -36.29
CA SER A 591 33.19 -55.54 -35.55
C SER A 591 34.56 -55.45 -34.90
N LYS A 592 34.73 -56.07 -33.71
CA LYS A 592 35.56 -57.29 -33.53
C LYS A 592 35.57 -57.81 -32.09
N GLU A 593 36.06 -59.04 -31.90
CA GLU A 593 36.19 -59.71 -30.60
C GLU A 593 37.26 -59.04 -29.70
N THR A 594 37.40 -59.36 -28.40
CA THR A 594 38.22 -60.51 -27.96
C THR A 594 38.07 -60.83 -26.44
N VAL A 595 37.52 -62.01 -26.13
CA VAL A 595 37.94 -63.02 -25.10
C VAL A 595 38.18 -62.62 -23.61
N LEU A 596 37.36 -63.23 -22.72
CA LEU A 596 37.59 -63.70 -21.30
C LEU A 596 38.17 -62.72 -20.23
N SER A 597 38.04 -62.94 -18.91
CA SER A 597 37.66 -64.14 -18.10
C SER A 597 36.88 -63.82 -16.82
N THR A 598 36.11 -64.79 -16.29
CA THR A 598 35.67 -64.87 -14.88
C THR A 598 36.49 -65.94 -14.12
N PRO A 599 36.49 -66.02 -12.77
CA PRO A 599 35.42 -66.69 -11.98
C PRO A 599 34.81 -65.80 -10.85
N SER A 600 33.53 -65.95 -10.48
CA SER A 600 32.97 -66.77 -9.35
C SER A 600 33.33 -66.25 -7.94
N VAL A 601 32.43 -66.16 -6.94
CA VAL A 601 31.51 -67.17 -6.35
C VAL A 601 30.27 -66.43 -5.75
N THR A 602 29.01 -66.59 -6.23
CA THR A 602 27.96 -67.59 -5.85
C THR A 602 27.65 -67.70 -4.33
N THR A 603 26.39 -67.69 -3.82
CA THR A 603 25.02 -67.63 -4.40
C THR A 603 23.92 -67.46 -3.33
N LYS A 604 22.81 -66.75 -3.65
CA LYS A 604 21.37 -67.02 -3.28
C LYS A 604 20.96 -67.05 -1.78
N SER A 605 19.71 -66.84 -1.34
CA SER A 605 18.51 -66.07 -1.79
C SER A 605 17.56 -65.91 -0.54
N THR A 606 16.23 -65.80 -0.46
CA THR A 606 15.06 -66.02 -1.35
C THR A 606 13.79 -65.28 -0.84
N THR A 607 12.73 -65.25 -1.66
CA THR A 607 11.32 -64.81 -1.48
C THR A 607 10.45 -65.76 -0.61
N ALA A 608 9.17 -65.50 -0.21
CA ALA A 608 8.29 -64.30 -0.19
C ALA A 608 6.97 -64.50 0.63
N ILE A 609 6.26 -63.38 0.86
CA ILE A 609 4.80 -63.10 0.99
C ILE A 609 3.80 -64.25 0.69
N PRO A 610 2.74 -64.47 1.52
CA PRO A 610 1.34 -64.27 1.06
C PRO A 610 0.33 -63.66 2.08
N ILE A 611 -0.94 -63.48 1.67
CA ILE A 611 -2.00 -62.63 2.28
C ILE A 611 -3.32 -63.41 2.55
N SER A 612 -4.07 -63.05 3.61
CA SER A 612 -5.54 -63.22 3.78
C SER A 612 -6.02 -62.37 4.98
N THR A 613 -7.17 -61.66 5.00
CA THR A 613 -8.61 -62.05 4.91
C THR A 613 -9.06 -63.07 5.96
N THR A 614 -10.25 -63.02 6.61
CA THR A 614 -11.60 -62.58 6.19
C THR A 614 -12.43 -61.86 7.31
N ARG A 615 -13.78 -61.83 7.21
CA ARG A 615 -14.77 -60.90 7.83
C ARG A 615 -16.02 -61.66 8.31
N THR A 616 -16.44 -61.51 9.58
CA THR A 616 -17.71 -62.04 10.18
C THR A 616 -18.08 -61.27 11.48
N THR A 617 -19.21 -61.52 12.16
CA THR A 617 -20.51 -60.81 11.95
C THR A 617 -21.52 -61.00 13.11
N GLY A 618 -22.21 -59.92 13.52
CA GLY A 618 -23.40 -59.90 14.41
C GLY A 618 -23.15 -59.62 15.91
N ALA A 619 -24.15 -59.41 16.79
CA ALA A 619 -25.45 -58.69 16.71
C ALA A 619 -26.29 -58.91 18.00
N ALA A 620 -27.04 -57.88 18.45
CA ALA A 620 -28.26 -57.91 19.31
C ALA A 620 -28.21 -58.24 20.84
N THR A 621 -28.78 -57.29 21.63
CA THR A 621 -29.66 -57.44 22.84
C THR A 621 -29.26 -58.31 24.07
N GLY A 622 -29.60 -57.96 25.33
CA GLY A 622 -30.21 -56.74 25.89
C GLY A 622 -30.85 -56.90 27.31
N ALA A 623 -30.86 -55.80 28.09
CA ALA A 623 -31.71 -55.47 29.27
C ALA A 623 -31.64 -56.25 30.61
N THR A 624 -32.08 -55.56 31.69
CA THR A 624 -32.39 -56.03 33.08
C THR A 624 -31.19 -56.25 34.06
N THR A 625 -31.25 -56.09 35.40
CA THR A 625 -32.15 -55.30 36.30
C THR A 625 -31.53 -55.04 37.71
N SER A 626 -31.88 -53.89 38.32
CA SER A 626 -32.15 -53.64 39.77
C SER A 626 -31.12 -53.93 40.89
N ARG A 627 -30.70 -52.87 41.62
CA ARG A 627 -31.18 -52.57 43.00
C ARG A 627 -30.85 -51.13 43.47
N ARG A 628 -31.63 -50.63 44.43
CA ARG A 628 -31.64 -49.31 45.14
C ARG A 628 -31.98 -49.60 46.63
N PRO A 629 -32.10 -48.65 47.61
CA PRO A 629 -32.03 -47.17 47.59
C PRO A 629 -30.98 -46.61 48.61
N ILE A 630 -30.90 -45.32 48.99
CA ILE A 630 -31.77 -44.54 49.93
C ILE A 630 -31.65 -43.01 49.68
N PHE A 631 -32.69 -42.24 50.06
CA PHE A 631 -32.83 -40.75 49.98
C PHE A 631 -32.17 -40.03 51.20
N VAL A 632 -32.21 -38.71 51.48
CA VAL A 632 -33.13 -37.57 51.18
C VAL A 632 -32.31 -36.25 51.18
N GLY A 633 -32.74 -35.18 50.49
CA GLY A 633 -32.21 -33.82 50.78
C GLY A 633 -32.55 -32.67 49.80
N ARG A 634 -33.71 -32.01 49.97
CA ARG A 634 -34.10 -30.70 49.37
C ARG A 634 -35.41 -30.21 50.04
N PRO A 635 -35.82 -28.92 49.92
CA PRO A 635 -35.14 -27.74 49.36
C PRO A 635 -35.09 -26.55 50.35
N ARG A 636 -34.63 -25.38 49.87
CA ARG A 636 -35.11 -24.05 50.32
C ARG A 636 -35.25 -23.12 49.11
N ASP A 637 -36.26 -22.26 49.12
CA ASP A 637 -36.64 -21.40 48.00
C ASP A 637 -35.87 -20.07 47.95
N LEU A 638 -35.70 -19.53 46.73
CA LEU A 638 -35.28 -18.15 46.47
C LEU A 638 -36.16 -17.55 45.34
N PRO A 639 -36.54 -16.25 45.40
CA PRO A 639 -37.62 -15.73 44.56
C PRO A 639 -37.24 -15.48 43.10
N LYS A 640 -38.17 -15.76 42.17
CA LYS A 640 -38.04 -15.43 40.75
C LYS A 640 -38.25 -13.93 40.48
N GLU A 641 -37.22 -13.11 40.59
CA GLU A 641 -37.28 -11.71 40.12
C GLU A 641 -37.42 -11.66 38.58
N THR A 642 -38.61 -11.28 38.09
CA THR A 642 -38.93 -11.32 36.65
C THR A 642 -38.10 -10.32 35.81
N LYS A 643 -37.85 -10.65 34.53
CA LYS A 643 -37.00 -9.84 33.61
C LYS A 643 -37.39 -8.36 33.53
N ARG A 644 -38.69 -8.02 33.63
CA ARG A 644 -39.17 -6.61 33.63
C ARG A 644 -38.57 -5.78 34.77
N THR A 645 -38.40 -6.34 35.97
CA THR A 645 -37.92 -5.60 37.15
C THR A 645 -36.45 -5.18 37.01
N LYS A 646 -35.60 -6.05 36.47
CA LYS A 646 -34.18 -5.72 36.20
C LYS A 646 -34.01 -4.71 35.06
N GLN A 647 -34.90 -4.75 34.05
CA GLN A 647 -34.90 -3.79 32.94
C GLN A 647 -35.34 -2.39 33.40
N SER A 648 -36.31 -2.31 34.33
CA SER A 648 -36.71 -1.06 35.00
C SER A 648 -35.55 -0.44 35.80
N LYS A 649 -34.93 -1.21 36.71
CA LYS A 649 -33.77 -0.76 37.50
C LYS A 649 -32.61 -0.24 36.62
N ARG A 650 -32.28 -0.94 35.52
CA ARG A 650 -31.27 -0.50 34.55
C ARG A 650 -31.65 0.77 33.77
N ARG A 651 -32.93 0.99 33.44
CA ARG A 651 -33.38 2.25 32.81
C ARG A 651 -33.23 3.43 33.76
N LYS A 652 -33.61 3.29 35.03
CA LYS A 652 -33.49 4.36 36.02
C LYS A 652 -32.03 4.77 36.25
N GLN A 653 -31.12 3.81 36.42
CA GLN A 653 -29.68 4.08 36.51
C GLN A 653 -29.09 4.74 35.24
N LYS A 654 -29.59 4.43 34.04
CA LYS A 654 -29.17 5.14 32.81
C LYS A 654 -29.66 6.59 32.79
N GLN A 655 -30.88 6.88 33.27
CA GLN A 655 -31.36 8.26 33.39
C GLN A 655 -30.57 9.05 34.44
N GLU A 656 -30.34 8.48 35.63
CA GLU A 656 -29.55 9.10 36.70
C GLU A 656 -28.10 9.37 36.28
N LYS A 657 -27.46 8.46 35.51
CA LYS A 657 -26.15 8.73 34.90
C LYS A 657 -26.20 9.85 33.86
N LYS A 658 -27.18 9.85 32.94
CA LYS A 658 -27.30 10.90 31.92
C LYS A 658 -27.51 12.27 32.57
N GLN A 659 -28.39 12.36 33.56
CA GLN A 659 -28.71 13.62 34.23
C GLN A 659 -27.49 14.22 34.97
N LYS A 660 -26.62 13.39 35.54
CA LYS A 660 -25.32 13.84 36.09
C LYS A 660 -24.32 14.27 35.01
N GLN A 661 -24.32 13.60 33.86
CA GLN A 661 -23.47 13.95 32.71
C GLN A 661 -23.90 15.29 32.09
N ASP A 662 -25.22 15.51 31.93
CA ASP A 662 -25.80 16.76 31.44
C ASP A 662 -25.52 17.93 32.43
N GLN A 663 -25.56 17.68 33.75
CA GLN A 663 -25.15 18.65 34.77
C GLN A 663 -23.65 19.02 34.68
N GLY A 664 -22.76 18.03 34.56
CA GLY A 664 -21.32 18.28 34.39
C GLY A 664 -21.00 19.05 33.10
N LEU A 665 -21.70 18.75 32.01
CA LEU A 665 -21.55 19.47 30.74
C LEU A 665 -21.97 20.94 30.85
N ASN A 666 -23.00 21.26 31.65
CA ASN A 666 -23.43 22.63 31.89
C ASN A 666 -22.43 23.39 32.78
N GLN A 667 -21.91 22.77 33.85
CA GLN A 667 -20.87 23.37 34.68
C GLN A 667 -19.58 23.67 33.88
N ALA A 668 -19.19 22.77 32.97
CA ALA A 668 -18.06 23.01 32.07
C ALA A 668 -18.30 24.20 31.12
N LYS A 669 -19.54 24.37 30.61
CA LYS A 669 -19.92 25.53 29.78
C LYS A 669 -19.89 26.85 30.57
N GLU A 670 -20.33 26.84 31.82
CA GLU A 670 -20.25 28.02 32.69
C GLU A 670 -18.80 28.42 32.96
N GLN A 671 -17.92 27.47 33.26
CA GLN A 671 -16.48 27.72 33.41
C GLN A 671 -15.85 28.29 32.13
N ILE A 672 -16.10 27.70 30.96
CA ILE A 672 -15.60 28.19 29.67
C ILE A 672 -16.06 29.63 29.39
N ASN A 673 -17.32 29.96 29.72
CA ASN A 673 -17.84 31.32 29.56
C ASN A 673 -17.20 32.32 30.53
N GLN A 674 -16.92 31.91 31.79
CA GLN A 674 -16.16 32.73 32.74
C GLN A 674 -14.73 32.99 32.25
N THR A 675 -14.03 31.97 31.72
CA THR A 675 -12.68 32.14 31.15
C THR A 675 -12.68 33.06 29.94
N LYS A 676 -13.68 32.95 29.05
CA LYS A 676 -13.85 33.87 27.91
C LYS A 676 -14.07 35.32 28.36
N GLY A 677 -14.95 35.55 29.35
CA GLY A 677 -15.16 36.88 29.93
C GLY A 677 -13.90 37.47 30.56
N GLN A 678 -13.13 36.67 31.30
CA GLN A 678 -11.84 37.11 31.88
C GLN A 678 -10.79 37.44 30.81
N ASN A 679 -10.76 36.71 29.69
CA ASN A 679 -9.82 37.00 28.60
C ASN A 679 -10.23 38.26 27.80
N GLN A 680 -11.52 38.48 27.55
CA GLN A 680 -12.01 39.72 26.94
C GLN A 680 -11.75 40.95 27.83
N ALA A 681 -11.92 40.82 29.16
CA ALA A 681 -11.54 41.88 30.09
C ALA A 681 -10.02 42.16 30.06
N LYS A 682 -9.17 41.14 29.92
CA LYS A 682 -7.71 41.31 29.75
C LYS A 682 -7.34 41.97 28.42
N GLU A 683 -8.06 41.72 27.33
CA GLU A 683 -7.86 42.44 26.07
C GLU A 683 -8.28 43.91 26.16
N GLN A 684 -9.37 44.23 26.86
CA GLN A 684 -9.82 45.61 27.08
C GLN A 684 -8.89 46.41 28.03
N ILE A 685 -8.04 45.74 28.80
CA ILE A 685 -6.97 46.36 29.61
C ILE A 685 -5.63 46.44 28.83
N LYS A 686 -5.59 45.88 27.61
CA LYS A 686 -4.41 45.85 26.72
C LYS A 686 -4.54 46.76 25.49
N LYS A 687 -5.63 47.52 25.39
CA LYS A 687 -5.91 48.53 24.36
C LYS A 687 -6.08 49.89 25.02
#